data_AF-A0A3R7BQK0-F1
#
_entry.id   AF-A0A3R7BQK0-F1
#
_cell.length_a   1.000
_cell.length_b   1.000
_cell.length_c   1.000
_cell.angle_alpha   90.00
_cell.angle_beta   90.00
_cell.angle_gamma   90.00
#
_symmetry.space_group_name_H-M   'P 1'
#
loop_
_entity.id
_entity.type
_entity.pdbx_description
1 polymer ?
#
loop_
_entity_poly.entity_id
_entity_poly.type
_entity_poly.pdbx_seq_one_letter_code
_entity_poly.pdbx_strand_id
1 'polypeptide(L)'
;MKLLDIVMTSCRQVHIPFGFVSCLHEMDIPNTDPTLVAVLPDTSTPVAMELPQYIVDFQVKTSIPLSKMEWREFALTGSMLDVYNLDKKKTHSFRASEVTITDMSSEGLYSLDVNGQRQLVLRVSSQSRLTKFLHVLVLAATTSQWTPPVVDVLTSLLSVATDIVEADARSPTKEVNVSTVSIDNVQAHLTDMHAIYQLQATCSTMEQVYAHLLDIEADYCRNVHTNNFAHTVYKLHPVQYARHVTEQLSNQSPPSARPSIKALLATCPHSRCGQPLTLHDMYNLHVLDEAIVCARCTNTMCIQAFQIAAFIAEAPQFHIRRDIRNNPQNLLVVTPGMPQSGRVQTFLAELARRISAVMSTAVADALASLHAEVAAQVERHFGTAFGSFHIDLVLAMVRQLDFVNKLCPHMEYWTTPVVIQASMTRYHKYLHILALYRIQQRKKLAKKHKPKHPHTRKLITGLVATSDIDLIMQAHQCYDYRNYHKMVTGHDNKDDLHNEGEEDDLSAVVGPGIYEDLDDVDKQYADTFLLWTSTFNEPYSSFAPSYAAWSSGKLFPHFAKTKWRRMCRVPSYDCRFVGVDEAFAVEALPFATVVPDEMAVAASKTPVPDAVAVYLAVIGTPGMDTRVRLAYSRHQFLLGNTKSAAMRYMTSRSGFEEAKYGTMGGSMGIFGCDAGMSMMTAPPPMG
;
A
#
# COMPACT_ATOMS: atom_id res chain seq x y z
N MET A 1 -1.94 -22.04 -50.24
CA MET A 1 -2.96 -21.36 -51.08
C MET A 1 -4.34 -21.68 -50.52
N LYS A 2 -5.15 -20.63 -50.27
CA LYS A 2 -6.45 -20.57 -49.57
C LYS A 2 -6.43 -20.56 -48.04
N LEU A 3 -6.01 -19.44 -47.46
CA LEU A 3 -6.62 -18.77 -46.28
C LEU A 3 -5.87 -17.45 -46.02
N LEU A 4 -5.92 -16.57 -47.02
CA LEU A 4 -5.25 -15.27 -47.00
C LEU A 4 -6.13 -14.31 -47.82
N ASP A 5 -7.31 -13.96 -47.28
CA ASP A 5 -8.22 -13.01 -47.94
C ASP A 5 -9.33 -12.37 -47.05
N ILE A 6 -9.18 -12.32 -45.72
CA ILE A 6 -10.13 -11.56 -44.87
C ILE A 6 -9.37 -10.77 -43.80
N VAL A 7 -8.53 -9.80 -44.20
CA VAL A 7 -8.11 -8.65 -43.35
C VAL A 7 -7.85 -7.37 -44.18
N MET A 8 -7.88 -7.38 -45.51
CA MET A 8 -7.41 -6.24 -46.32
C MET A 8 -8.53 -5.54 -47.12
N THR A 9 -9.51 -4.95 -46.44
CA THR A 9 -10.30 -3.85 -47.02
C THR A 9 -10.99 -3.01 -45.94
N SER A 10 -10.32 -1.97 -45.43
CA SER A 10 -10.89 -0.61 -45.36
C SER A 10 -9.84 0.36 -44.79
N CYS A 11 -8.97 0.86 -45.67
CA CYS A 11 -8.21 2.08 -45.46
C CYS A 11 -8.28 2.89 -46.75
N ARG A 12 -9.22 3.81 -46.81
CA ARG A 12 -9.22 5.10 -47.53
C ARG A 12 -10.38 5.91 -46.92
N GLN A 13 -10.37 7.22 -46.75
CA GLN A 13 -9.37 8.28 -46.77
C GLN A 13 -10.20 9.55 -46.49
N VAL A 14 -10.00 10.27 -45.37
CA VAL A 14 -10.48 11.65 -45.23
C VAL A 14 -9.42 12.45 -44.45
N HIS A 15 -8.73 13.34 -45.18
CA HIS A 15 -7.98 14.49 -44.64
C HIS A 15 -9.00 15.53 -44.12
N ILE A 16 -8.81 16.23 -42.99
CA ILE A 16 -8.14 17.55 -42.74
C ILE A 16 -8.69 18.00 -41.33
N PRO A 17 -8.09 18.89 -40.48
CA PRO A 17 -6.70 19.21 -40.12
C PRO A 17 -6.43 19.11 -38.60
N PHE A 18 -5.18 19.38 -38.22
CA PHE A 18 -4.70 19.67 -36.85
C PHE A 18 -5.49 20.78 -36.14
N GLY A 19 -5.81 20.55 -34.86
CA GLY A 19 -6.32 21.52 -33.91
C GLY A 19 -6.44 20.90 -32.51
N PHE A 20 -5.36 20.95 -31.73
CA PHE A 20 -5.39 20.62 -30.30
C PHE A 20 -6.21 21.70 -29.58
N VAL A 21 -7.39 21.36 -29.08
CA VAL A 21 -8.13 22.12 -28.09
C VAL A 21 -8.63 21.14 -27.04
N SER A 22 -8.25 21.39 -25.79
CA SER A 22 -8.72 20.72 -24.59
C SER A 22 -10.25 20.65 -24.55
N CYS A 23 -10.80 19.45 -24.42
CA CYS A 23 -12.17 19.25 -23.95
C CYS A 23 -12.13 18.35 -22.71
N LEU A 24 -12.11 19.02 -21.55
CA LEU A 24 -12.77 18.57 -20.34
C LEU A 24 -14.24 18.27 -20.69
N HIS A 25 -14.74 17.10 -20.30
CA HIS A 25 -16.17 16.87 -20.16
C HIS A 25 -16.43 16.23 -18.80
N GLU A 26 -17.01 17.10 -17.96
CA GLU A 26 -17.89 16.90 -16.82
C GLU A 26 -18.35 15.46 -16.56
N MET A 27 -17.89 14.91 -15.44
CA MET A 27 -18.67 13.94 -14.68
C MET A 27 -19.52 14.73 -13.69
N ASP A 28 -20.83 14.64 -13.83
CA ASP A 28 -21.82 15.18 -12.89
C ASP A 28 -21.60 14.63 -11.48
N ILE A 29 -21.01 15.45 -10.63
CA ILE A 29 -20.99 15.34 -9.18
C ILE A 29 -22.35 15.86 -8.70
N PRO A 30 -23.10 15.17 -7.82
CA PRO A 30 -24.20 15.81 -7.14
C PRO A 30 -23.62 16.94 -6.27
N ASN A 31 -23.88 18.18 -6.70
CA ASN A 31 -23.58 19.45 -6.05
C ASN A 31 -23.37 19.32 -4.53
N THR A 32 -22.12 19.18 -4.10
CA THR A 32 -21.66 19.67 -2.81
C THR A 32 -21.15 21.07 -3.08
N ASP A 33 -22.00 22.03 -2.77
CA ASP A 33 -21.77 23.47 -2.85
C ASP A 33 -20.41 23.84 -2.17
N PRO A 34 -19.42 24.39 -2.90
CA PRO A 34 -18.13 24.77 -2.35
C PRO A 34 -18.07 26.26 -1.97
N THR A 35 -19.19 26.87 -1.65
CA THR A 35 -19.23 28.22 -1.07
C THR A 35 -19.67 28.22 0.39
N LEU A 36 -18.73 27.95 1.30
CA LEU A 36 -18.76 28.58 2.62
C LEU A 36 -18.24 30.01 2.47
N VAL A 37 -19.08 30.88 1.90
CA VAL A 37 -18.94 32.32 2.10
C VAL A 37 -19.15 32.57 3.59
N ALA A 38 -18.24 33.28 4.23
CA ALA A 38 -18.46 33.83 5.56
C ALA A 38 -19.70 34.74 5.51
N VAL A 39 -20.85 34.19 5.91
CA VAL A 39 -22.08 34.95 6.09
C VAL A 39 -21.89 35.78 7.36
N LEU A 40 -21.66 37.08 7.18
CA LEU A 40 -21.88 38.05 8.25
C LEU A 40 -23.35 37.91 8.70
N PRO A 41 -23.64 37.82 10.01
CA PRO A 41 -24.98 37.53 10.48
C PRO A 41 -25.95 38.68 10.13
N ASP A 42 -26.98 38.36 9.35
CA ASP A 42 -28.16 39.19 9.15
C ASP A 42 -28.91 39.28 10.50
N THR A 43 -28.90 40.46 11.12
CA THR A 43 -29.35 40.70 12.51
C THR A 43 -30.87 40.74 12.71
N SER A 44 -31.67 39.92 12.00
CA SER A 44 -33.15 40.00 12.15
C SER A 44 -33.94 38.69 12.10
N THR A 45 -33.31 37.53 12.25
CA THR A 45 -34.00 36.28 12.57
C THR A 45 -33.67 35.86 14.02
N PRO A 46 -34.65 35.53 14.87
CA PRO A 46 -34.35 34.96 16.18
C PRO A 46 -33.63 33.63 15.95
N VAL A 47 -32.31 33.63 16.20
CA VAL A 47 -31.48 32.42 16.21
C VAL A 47 -32.08 31.50 17.27
N ALA A 48 -32.74 30.42 16.83
CA ALA A 48 -33.13 29.36 17.74
C ALA A 48 -31.83 28.89 18.41
N MET A 49 -31.68 29.12 19.72
CA MET A 49 -30.49 28.68 20.44
C MET A 49 -30.36 27.17 20.28
N GLU A 50 -29.34 26.72 19.55
CA GLU A 50 -29.03 25.30 19.43
C GLU A 50 -28.65 24.78 20.82
N LEU A 51 -29.32 23.70 21.23
CA LEU A 51 -29.02 23.05 22.50
C LEU A 51 -27.69 22.30 22.39
N PRO A 52 -26.89 22.28 23.46
CA PRO A 52 -25.64 21.51 23.50
C PRO A 52 -25.90 20.02 23.28
N GLN A 53 -24.97 19.35 22.59
CA GLN A 53 -25.08 17.93 22.24
C GLN A 53 -23.81 17.14 22.58
N TYR A 54 -23.99 15.91 23.08
CA TYR A 54 -22.93 14.92 23.31
C TYR A 54 -23.44 13.54 22.90
N ILE A 55 -22.70 12.83 22.05
CA ILE A 55 -23.12 11.60 21.39
C ILE A 55 -22.07 10.49 21.58
N VAL A 56 -22.40 9.49 22.39
CA VAL A 56 -21.49 8.40 22.78
C VAL A 56 -22.06 7.03 22.46
N ASP A 57 -21.18 6.07 22.17
CA ASP A 57 -21.54 4.68 21.86
C ASP A 57 -21.30 3.74 23.06
N PHE A 58 -22.30 2.93 23.38
CA PHE A 58 -22.19 1.81 24.32
C PHE A 58 -22.79 0.53 23.75
N GLN A 59 -22.22 -0.63 24.12
CA GLN A 59 -22.91 -1.90 23.97
C GLN A 59 -23.93 -2.02 25.08
N VAL A 60 -25.18 -2.34 24.75
CA VAL A 60 -26.25 -2.45 25.73
C VAL A 60 -27.12 -3.67 25.46
N LYS A 61 -27.73 -4.16 26.53
CA LYS A 61 -28.85 -5.10 26.46
C LYS A 61 -30.04 -4.49 27.20
N THR A 62 -31.25 -4.71 26.69
CA THR A 62 -32.47 -4.28 27.36
C THR A 62 -32.71 -5.15 28.60
N SER A 63 -33.47 -4.65 29.57
CA SER A 63 -33.84 -5.39 30.79
C SER A 63 -34.75 -6.62 30.53
N ILE A 64 -35.16 -6.85 29.28
CA ILE A 64 -35.97 -8.00 28.87
C ILE A 64 -35.11 -9.28 28.84
N PRO A 65 -35.59 -10.43 29.35
CA PRO A 65 -34.90 -11.71 29.25
C PRO A 65 -34.56 -12.06 27.79
N LEU A 66 -33.37 -12.64 27.56
CA LEU A 66 -32.85 -13.06 26.24
C LEU A 66 -32.39 -11.95 25.28
N SER A 67 -32.31 -10.69 25.73
CA SER A 67 -31.76 -9.61 24.90
C SER A 67 -30.24 -9.80 24.67
N LYS A 68 -29.81 -9.58 23.42
CA LYS A 68 -28.38 -9.61 23.04
C LYS A 68 -27.74 -8.26 23.29
N MET A 69 -26.43 -8.26 23.56
CA MET A 69 -25.64 -7.03 23.60
C MET A 69 -25.50 -6.45 22.19
N GLU A 70 -25.94 -5.21 22.02
CA GLU A 70 -25.92 -4.50 20.75
C GLU A 70 -25.39 -3.09 20.96
N TRP A 71 -24.67 -2.56 19.97
CA TRP A 71 -24.23 -1.18 19.99
C TRP A 71 -25.42 -0.23 19.83
N ARG A 72 -25.48 0.79 20.69
CA ARG A 72 -26.46 1.87 20.67
C ARG A 72 -25.77 3.20 20.86
N GLU A 73 -26.31 4.19 20.16
CA GLU A 73 -25.89 5.58 20.26
C GLU A 73 -26.73 6.27 21.35
N PHE A 74 -26.05 6.92 22.28
CA PHE A 74 -26.61 7.73 23.35
C PHE A 74 -26.37 9.20 23.01
N ALA A 75 -27.41 9.93 22.66
CA ALA A 75 -27.33 11.35 22.37
C ALA A 75 -27.98 12.15 23.51
N LEU A 76 -27.17 12.96 24.17
CA LEU A 76 -27.62 13.89 25.18
C LEU A 76 -27.75 15.27 24.53
N THR A 77 -28.98 15.77 24.38
CA THR A 77 -29.29 17.06 23.76
C THR A 77 -30.05 17.93 24.76
N GLY A 78 -29.43 19.02 25.21
CA GLY A 78 -29.93 19.77 26.37
C GLY A 78 -30.13 18.85 27.57
N SER A 79 -31.35 18.78 28.13
CA SER A 79 -31.65 17.93 29.29
C SER A 79 -32.22 16.55 28.93
N MET A 80 -32.18 16.13 27.66
CA MET A 80 -32.78 14.88 27.18
C MET A 80 -31.69 13.90 26.73
N LEU A 81 -31.75 12.67 27.23
CA LEU A 81 -30.95 11.53 26.80
C LEU A 81 -31.78 10.63 25.89
N ASP A 82 -31.50 10.67 24.59
CA ASP A 82 -32.11 9.81 23.58
C ASP A 82 -31.18 8.63 23.24
N VAL A 83 -31.75 7.43 23.08
CA VAL A 83 -30.99 6.21 22.73
C VAL A 83 -31.44 5.68 21.37
N TYR A 84 -30.52 5.53 20.43
CA TYR A 84 -30.78 5.13 19.05
C TYR A 84 -30.19 3.75 18.74
N ASN A 85 -30.87 3.03 17.84
CA ASN A 85 -30.30 1.83 17.23
C ASN A 85 -29.37 2.17 16.05
N LEU A 86 -28.71 1.16 15.47
CA LEU A 86 -27.82 1.34 14.31
C LEU A 86 -28.54 1.92 13.07
N ASP A 87 -29.85 1.71 12.94
CA ASP A 87 -30.68 2.31 11.88
C ASP A 87 -31.11 3.76 12.20
N LYS A 88 -30.51 4.39 13.21
CA LYS A 88 -30.84 5.73 13.72
C LYS A 88 -32.31 5.89 14.15
N LYS A 89 -32.99 4.79 14.45
CA LYS A 89 -34.32 4.79 15.06
C LYS A 89 -34.18 4.98 16.57
N LYS A 90 -34.85 6.01 17.08
CA LYS A 90 -34.96 6.26 18.53
C LYS A 90 -35.69 5.09 19.20
N THR A 91 -35.09 4.57 20.26
CA THR A 91 -35.61 3.45 21.04
C THR A 91 -36.01 3.85 22.45
N HIS A 92 -35.30 4.81 23.04
CA HIS A 92 -35.60 5.34 24.36
C HIS A 92 -35.37 6.85 24.38
N SER A 93 -36.01 7.53 25.32
CA SER A 93 -35.87 8.96 25.59
C SER A 93 -36.08 9.18 27.08
N PHE A 94 -35.12 9.79 27.75
CA PHE A 94 -35.12 10.00 29.19
C PHE A 94 -34.75 11.44 29.51
N ARG A 95 -35.26 11.98 30.63
CA ARG A 95 -34.75 13.25 31.17
C ARG A 95 -33.46 12.97 31.94
N ALA A 96 -32.41 13.73 31.68
CA ALA A 96 -31.08 13.52 32.29
C ALA A 96 -31.14 13.49 33.83
N SER A 97 -31.99 14.32 34.45
CA SER A 97 -32.19 14.39 35.91
C SER A 97 -32.80 13.11 36.52
N GLU A 98 -33.40 12.25 35.70
CA GLU A 98 -34.04 11.00 36.14
C GLU A 98 -33.14 9.78 35.93
N VAL A 99 -32.00 9.95 35.25
CA VAL A 99 -31.09 8.88 34.89
C VAL A 99 -30.02 8.71 35.96
N THR A 100 -29.81 7.48 36.39
CA THR A 100 -28.69 7.09 37.25
C THR A 100 -27.95 5.92 36.62
N ILE A 101 -26.62 5.93 36.74
CA ILE A 101 -25.77 4.86 36.22
C ILE A 101 -25.00 4.27 37.39
N THR A 102 -25.16 2.97 37.62
CA THR A 102 -24.59 2.27 38.77
C THR A 102 -23.76 1.07 38.31
N ASP A 103 -22.60 0.87 38.92
CA ASP A 103 -21.78 -0.32 38.69
C ASP A 103 -22.50 -1.56 39.21
N MET A 104 -22.59 -2.60 38.39
CA MET A 104 -23.23 -3.87 38.75
C MET A 104 -22.25 -4.90 39.31
N SER A 105 -21.03 -4.50 39.71
CA SER A 105 -19.99 -5.33 40.36
C SER A 105 -19.50 -6.53 39.52
N SER A 106 -19.85 -6.59 38.23
CA SER A 106 -19.48 -7.66 37.30
C SER A 106 -18.80 -7.07 36.07
N GLU A 107 -17.60 -7.56 35.74
CA GLU A 107 -16.84 -7.37 34.47
C GLU A 107 -17.20 -6.15 33.59
N GLY A 108 -17.21 -4.93 34.16
CA GLY A 108 -17.50 -3.70 33.41
C GLY A 108 -18.96 -3.51 32.97
N LEU A 109 -19.93 -4.12 33.67
CA LEU A 109 -21.36 -3.94 33.43
C LEU A 109 -21.95 -2.87 34.36
N TYR A 110 -22.73 -1.97 33.78
CA TYR A 110 -23.38 -0.88 34.47
C TYR A 110 -24.89 -0.90 34.22
N SER A 111 -25.69 -0.58 35.23
CA SER A 111 -27.13 -0.40 35.12
C SER A 111 -27.43 1.04 34.75
N LEU A 112 -28.28 1.27 33.75
CA LEU A 112 -28.94 2.56 33.56
C LEU A 112 -30.35 2.44 34.13
N ASP A 113 -30.57 3.15 35.22
CA ASP A 113 -31.84 3.18 35.95
C ASP A 113 -32.50 4.54 35.75
N VAL A 114 -33.80 4.53 35.45
CA VAL A 114 -34.63 5.72 35.31
C VAL A 114 -35.70 5.68 36.38
N ASN A 115 -35.75 6.71 37.23
CA ASN A 115 -36.65 6.75 38.39
C ASN A 115 -36.55 5.47 39.26
N GLY A 116 -35.32 4.95 39.44
CA GLY A 116 -35.04 3.75 40.21
C GLY A 116 -35.37 2.41 39.52
N GLN A 117 -35.84 2.44 38.27
CA GLN A 117 -36.13 1.23 37.49
C GLN A 117 -35.09 1.02 36.38
N ARG A 118 -34.50 -0.18 36.35
CA ARG A 118 -33.54 -0.59 35.33
C ARG A 118 -34.14 -0.62 33.93
N GLN A 119 -33.62 0.22 33.05
CA GLN A 119 -34.00 0.27 31.64
C GLN A 119 -33.01 -0.50 30.77
N LEU A 120 -31.71 -0.24 30.96
CA LEU A 120 -30.63 -0.79 30.14
C LEU A 120 -29.50 -1.33 31.01
N VAL A 121 -28.76 -2.31 30.49
CA VAL A 121 -27.47 -2.72 31.04
C VAL A 121 -26.41 -2.41 30.01
N LEU A 122 -25.46 -1.53 30.34
CA LEU A 122 -24.35 -1.15 29.49
C LEU A 122 -23.13 -2.03 29.78
N ARG A 123 -22.43 -2.43 28.73
CA ARG A 123 -21.05 -2.90 28.81
C ARG A 123 -20.13 -1.72 28.53
N VAL A 124 -19.36 -1.37 29.55
CA VAL A 124 -18.37 -0.29 29.49
C VAL A 124 -17.00 -0.94 29.38
N SER A 125 -16.32 -0.69 28.26
CA SER A 125 -14.95 -1.17 28.05
C SER A 125 -13.89 -0.13 28.40
N SER A 126 -14.21 1.16 28.26
CA SER A 126 -13.35 2.30 28.64
C SER A 126 -13.93 3.03 29.84
N GLN A 127 -13.14 3.14 30.90
CA GLN A 127 -13.50 3.94 32.08
C GLN A 127 -13.45 5.43 31.75
N SER A 128 -12.48 5.87 30.96
CA SER A 128 -12.36 7.24 30.50
C SER A 128 -13.61 7.72 29.77
N ARG A 129 -14.17 6.88 28.88
CA ARG A 129 -15.44 7.15 28.19
C ARG A 129 -16.62 7.26 29.15
N LEU A 130 -16.72 6.34 30.11
CA LEU A 130 -17.79 6.38 31.11
C LEU A 130 -17.70 7.64 31.96
N THR A 131 -16.51 7.99 32.45
CA THR A 131 -16.29 9.19 33.26
C THR A 131 -16.71 10.45 32.50
N LYS A 132 -16.35 10.57 31.21
CA LYS A 132 -16.81 11.68 30.36
C LYS A 132 -18.34 11.70 30.24
N PHE A 133 -18.95 10.56 29.93
CA PHE A 133 -20.41 10.48 29.81
C PHE A 133 -21.13 10.85 31.10
N LEU A 134 -20.67 10.35 32.26
CA LEU A 134 -21.23 10.69 33.57
C LEU A 134 -21.11 12.19 33.87
N HIS A 135 -19.96 12.79 33.56
CA HIS A 135 -19.76 14.23 33.74
C HIS A 135 -20.80 15.03 32.95
N VAL A 136 -20.94 14.76 31.65
CA VAL A 136 -21.89 15.50 30.81
C VAL A 136 -23.34 15.22 31.24
N LEU A 137 -23.65 13.98 31.64
CA LEU A 137 -24.97 13.62 32.16
C LEU A 137 -25.34 14.44 33.41
N VAL A 138 -24.39 14.63 34.34
CA VAL A 138 -24.57 15.48 35.53
C VAL A 138 -24.81 16.94 35.13
N LEU A 139 -24.04 17.48 34.18
CA LEU A 139 -24.26 18.85 33.70
C LEU A 139 -25.66 19.01 33.08
N ALA A 140 -26.06 18.07 32.22
CA ALA A 140 -27.38 18.08 31.56
C ALA A 140 -28.56 17.88 32.53
N ALA A 141 -28.33 17.21 33.67
CA ALA A 141 -29.33 17.09 34.72
C ALA A 141 -29.59 18.42 35.44
N THR A 142 -28.61 19.34 35.46
CA THR A 142 -28.71 20.63 36.15
C THR A 142 -29.26 21.76 35.28
N THR A 143 -28.91 21.78 33.99
CA THR A 143 -29.32 22.83 33.06
C THR A 143 -29.46 22.29 31.64
N SER A 144 -30.35 22.86 30.83
CA SER A 144 -30.47 22.53 29.41
C SER A 144 -29.42 23.22 28.52
N GLN A 145 -28.69 24.21 29.05
CA GLN A 145 -27.66 24.97 28.34
C GLN A 145 -26.26 24.70 28.91
N TRP A 146 -25.95 23.43 29.17
CA TRP A 146 -24.62 23.04 29.61
C TRP A 146 -23.57 23.23 28.51
N THR A 147 -22.30 23.26 28.89
CA THR A 147 -21.18 23.27 27.95
C THR A 147 -20.30 22.06 28.25
N PRO A 148 -19.87 21.29 27.24
CA PRO A 148 -18.93 20.21 27.46
C PRO A 148 -17.59 20.79 27.95
N PRO A 149 -16.82 20.05 28.76
CA PRO A 149 -15.50 20.50 29.21
C PRO A 149 -14.60 20.83 28.02
N VAL A 150 -13.98 22.01 28.04
CA VAL A 150 -12.98 22.38 27.03
C VAL A 150 -11.76 21.49 27.23
N VAL A 151 -11.41 20.74 26.18
CA VAL A 151 -10.21 19.91 26.12
C VAL A 151 -9.31 20.42 25.00
N ASP A 152 -8.00 20.41 25.24
CA ASP A 152 -7.03 20.75 24.20
C ASP A 152 -7.03 19.69 23.08
N VAL A 153 -6.46 20.05 21.93
CA VAL A 153 -6.46 19.21 20.73
C VAL A 153 -5.70 17.91 20.99
N LEU A 154 -4.53 17.95 21.63
CA LEU A 154 -3.72 16.75 21.87
C LEU A 154 -4.46 15.78 22.78
N THR A 155 -5.06 16.24 23.89
CA THR A 155 -5.90 15.41 24.76
C THR A 155 -7.07 14.77 23.99
N SER A 156 -7.66 15.50 23.03
CA SER A 156 -8.71 14.98 22.17
C SER A 156 -8.20 13.87 21.24
N LEU A 157 -7.04 14.06 20.61
CA LEU A 157 -6.38 13.05 19.76
C LEU A 157 -6.01 11.79 20.55
N LEU A 158 -5.52 11.93 21.79
CA LEU A 158 -5.11 10.81 22.65
C LEU A 158 -6.28 10.01 23.24
N SER A 159 -7.50 10.57 23.21
CA SER A 159 -8.66 9.98 23.89
C SER A 159 -9.03 8.59 23.36
N VAL A 160 -8.91 8.38 22.05
CA VAL A 160 -9.25 7.11 21.39
C VAL A 160 -8.20 6.05 21.65
N ALA A 161 -6.92 6.44 21.67
CA ALA A 161 -5.83 5.55 22.07
C ALA A 161 -6.06 5.04 23.50
N THR A 162 -6.40 5.94 24.42
CA THR A 162 -6.72 5.61 25.81
C THR A 162 -7.89 4.65 25.89
N ASP A 163 -8.98 4.93 25.16
CA ASP A 163 -10.16 4.06 25.10
C ASP A 163 -9.83 2.64 24.61
N ILE A 164 -8.97 2.51 23.60
CA ILE A 164 -8.55 1.21 23.05
C ILE A 164 -7.75 0.44 24.08
N VAL A 165 -6.77 1.08 24.73
CA VAL A 165 -5.91 0.43 25.74
C VAL A 165 -6.73 -0.01 26.95
N GLU A 166 -7.64 0.83 27.45
CA GLU A 166 -8.52 0.47 28.56
C GLU A 166 -9.47 -0.68 28.19
N ALA A 167 -10.02 -0.65 26.97
CA ALA A 167 -10.92 -1.69 26.49
C ALA A 167 -10.21 -3.05 26.35
N ASP A 168 -9.00 -3.06 25.80
CA ASP A 168 -8.21 -4.28 25.63
C ASP A 168 -7.72 -4.82 26.98
N ALA A 169 -7.30 -3.95 27.91
CA ALA A 169 -6.92 -4.36 29.27
C ALA A 169 -8.09 -5.01 30.03
N ARG A 170 -9.32 -4.51 29.82
CA ARG A 170 -10.53 -5.02 30.48
C ARG A 170 -11.06 -6.30 29.84
N SER A 171 -11.01 -6.40 28.51
CA SER A 171 -11.51 -7.54 27.76
C SER A 171 -10.60 -7.84 26.57
N PRO A 172 -9.45 -8.48 26.81
CA PRO A 172 -8.49 -8.79 25.75
C PRO A 172 -9.14 -9.61 24.64
N THR A 173 -8.77 -9.31 23.40
CA THR A 173 -9.30 -10.06 22.27
C THR A 173 -8.70 -11.47 22.27
N LYS A 174 -9.54 -12.47 22.52
CA LYS A 174 -9.15 -13.88 22.51
C LYS A 174 -8.74 -14.30 21.09
N GLU A 175 -7.84 -15.26 20.97
CA GLU A 175 -7.42 -15.88 19.68
C GLU A 175 -6.61 -14.99 18.73
N VAL A 176 -6.13 -13.84 19.20
CA VAL A 176 -5.24 -12.97 18.42
C VAL A 176 -3.79 -13.27 18.79
N ASN A 177 -2.97 -13.56 17.77
CA ASN A 177 -1.52 -13.72 17.96
C ASN A 177 -0.88 -12.36 18.23
N VAL A 178 -0.04 -12.30 19.25
CA VAL A 178 0.67 -11.09 19.68
C VAL A 178 2.08 -11.11 19.09
N SER A 179 2.51 -10.02 18.47
CA SER A 179 3.89 -9.87 17.97
C SER A 179 4.88 -9.63 19.11
N THR A 180 6.16 -9.86 18.82
CA THR A 180 7.29 -9.62 19.73
C THR A 180 7.74 -8.15 19.78
N VAL A 181 7.16 -7.29 18.94
CA VAL A 181 7.49 -5.86 18.87
C VAL A 181 7.19 -5.18 20.20
N SER A 182 8.16 -4.43 20.72
CA SER A 182 8.00 -3.59 21.90
C SER A 182 7.74 -2.12 21.55
N ILE A 183 7.29 -1.33 22.53
CA ILE A 183 7.17 0.13 22.40
C ILE A 183 8.51 0.75 22.00
N ASP A 184 9.61 0.29 22.62
CA ASP A 184 10.96 0.77 22.32
C ASP A 184 11.37 0.53 20.87
N ASN A 185 10.98 -0.62 20.28
CA ASN A 185 11.23 -0.89 18.86
C ASN A 185 10.49 0.11 17.95
N VAL A 186 9.25 0.46 18.30
CA VAL A 186 8.46 1.42 17.52
C VAL A 186 9.03 2.83 17.65
N GLN A 187 9.42 3.24 18.85
CA GLN A 187 10.05 4.55 19.08
C GLN A 187 11.41 4.66 18.37
N ALA A 188 12.21 3.59 18.35
CA ALA A 188 13.45 3.54 17.59
C ALA A 188 13.18 3.65 16.07
N HIS A 189 12.19 2.90 15.55
CA HIS A 189 11.77 3.02 14.14
C HIS A 189 11.31 4.44 13.77
N LEU A 190 10.51 5.08 14.63
CA LEU A 190 10.09 6.47 14.46
C LEU A 190 11.27 7.43 14.46
N THR A 191 12.26 7.22 15.33
CA THR A 191 13.49 8.02 15.40
C THR A 191 14.27 7.93 14.09
N ASP A 192 14.43 6.73 13.54
CA ASP A 192 15.11 6.50 12.26
C ASP A 192 14.39 7.21 11.10
N MET A 193 13.04 7.12 11.05
CA MET A 193 12.23 7.82 10.04
C MET A 193 12.32 9.34 10.19
N HIS A 194 12.31 9.84 11.42
CA HIS A 194 12.42 11.27 11.69
C HIS A 194 13.77 11.82 11.24
N ALA A 195 14.87 11.06 11.36
CA ALA A 195 16.16 11.47 10.83
C ALA A 195 16.13 11.68 9.31
N ILE A 196 15.41 10.83 8.57
CA ILE A 196 15.21 10.97 7.11
C ILE A 196 14.28 12.13 6.78
N TYR A 197 13.26 12.38 7.60
CA TYR A 197 12.41 13.57 7.48
C TYR A 197 13.24 14.85 7.64
N GLN A 198 14.12 14.92 8.63
CA GLN A 198 15.00 16.07 8.85
C GLN A 198 16.01 16.23 7.70
N LEU A 199 16.58 15.14 7.19
CA LEU A 199 17.45 15.17 6.01
C LEU A 199 16.74 15.79 4.80
N GLN A 200 15.51 15.38 4.50
CA GLN A 200 14.72 15.97 3.42
C GLN A 200 14.54 17.49 3.62
N ALA A 201 14.31 17.94 4.85
CA ALA A 201 14.15 19.36 5.15
C ALA A 201 15.40 20.19 4.80
N THR A 202 16.60 19.59 4.84
CA THR A 202 17.85 20.28 4.47
C THR A 202 18.06 20.39 2.95
N CYS A 203 17.32 19.62 2.14
CA CYS A 203 17.47 19.56 0.70
C CYS A 203 16.62 20.65 0.02
N SER A 204 17.13 21.30 -1.02
CA SER A 204 16.42 22.31 -1.82
C SER A 204 15.71 21.75 -3.05
N THR A 205 16.14 20.60 -3.56
CA THR A 205 15.51 19.96 -4.71
C THR A 205 15.41 18.44 -4.51
N MET A 206 14.53 17.78 -5.26
CA MET A 206 14.39 16.33 -5.19
C MET A 206 15.63 15.60 -5.70
N GLU A 207 16.41 16.21 -6.60
CA GLU A 207 17.71 15.69 -7.03
C GLU A 207 18.70 15.61 -5.87
N GLN A 208 18.70 16.60 -4.95
CA GLN A 208 19.54 16.54 -3.76
C GLN A 208 19.11 15.42 -2.82
N VAL A 209 17.79 15.26 -2.59
CA VAL A 209 17.25 14.11 -1.84
C VAL A 209 17.70 12.80 -2.50
N TYR A 210 17.53 12.70 -3.82
CA TYR A 210 17.95 11.55 -4.62
C TYR A 210 19.46 11.26 -4.50
N ALA A 211 20.31 12.29 -4.52
CA ALA A 211 21.76 12.13 -4.30
C ALA A 211 22.06 11.50 -2.94
N HIS A 212 21.40 11.95 -1.87
CA HIS A 212 21.55 11.34 -0.55
C HIS A 212 21.06 9.89 -0.53
N LEU A 213 19.94 9.57 -1.17
CA LEU A 213 19.43 8.21 -1.26
C LEU A 213 20.40 7.29 -2.03
N LEU A 214 21.03 7.79 -3.11
CA LEU A 214 22.08 7.07 -3.83
C LEU A 214 23.31 6.79 -2.95
N ASP A 215 23.69 7.73 -2.09
CA ASP A 215 24.81 7.54 -1.17
C ASP A 215 24.50 6.52 -0.06
N ILE A 216 23.30 6.57 0.50
CA ILE A 216 22.80 5.61 1.50
C ILE A 216 22.76 4.19 0.88
N GLU A 217 22.26 4.03 -0.35
CA GLU A 217 22.28 2.75 -1.05
C GLU A 217 23.71 2.28 -1.35
N ALA A 218 24.60 3.17 -1.76
CA ALA A 218 25.98 2.84 -2.03
C ALA A 218 26.74 2.37 -0.77
N ASP A 219 26.46 2.95 0.39
CA ASP A 219 26.97 2.49 1.69
C ASP A 219 26.50 1.06 2.00
N TYR A 220 25.22 0.76 1.77
CA TYR A 220 24.65 -0.57 2.00
C TYR A 220 25.15 -1.61 1.00
N CYS A 221 25.35 -1.24 -0.27
CA CYS A 221 25.99 -2.09 -1.28
C CYS A 221 27.43 -2.48 -0.87
N ARG A 222 28.19 -1.52 -0.33
CA ARG A 222 29.56 -1.74 0.16
C ARG A 222 29.58 -2.65 1.39
N ASN A 223 28.63 -2.49 2.31
CA ASN A 223 28.53 -3.32 3.50
C ASN A 223 27.05 -3.60 3.86
N VAL A 224 26.61 -4.83 3.63
CA VAL A 224 25.24 -5.32 3.92
C VAL A 224 24.92 -5.41 5.41
N HIS A 225 25.90 -5.23 6.28
CA HIS A 225 25.69 -5.10 7.73
C HIS A 225 25.47 -3.65 8.17
N THR A 226 25.53 -2.68 7.23
CA THR A 226 25.22 -1.29 7.52
C THR A 226 23.75 -1.16 7.88
N ASN A 227 23.47 -0.66 9.08
CA ASN A 227 22.10 -0.35 9.52
C ASN A 227 21.77 1.10 9.16
N ASN A 228 21.41 1.34 7.91
CA ASN A 228 20.98 2.65 7.40
C ASN A 228 19.58 2.56 6.76
N PHE A 229 19.08 3.68 6.23
CA PHE A 229 17.72 3.72 5.67
C PHE A 229 17.49 2.75 4.50
N ALA A 230 18.50 2.45 3.68
CA ALA A 230 18.39 1.43 2.63
C ALA A 230 18.18 0.04 3.23
N HIS A 231 18.89 -0.31 4.31
CA HIS A 231 18.67 -1.56 5.04
C HIS A 231 17.27 -1.62 5.67
N THR A 232 16.84 -0.54 6.34
CA THR A 232 15.48 -0.43 6.91
C THR A 232 14.43 -0.67 5.84
N VAL A 233 14.51 0.04 4.72
CA VAL A 233 13.56 -0.12 3.60
C VAL A 233 13.62 -1.52 3.01
N TYR A 234 14.80 -2.13 2.89
CA TYR A 234 14.88 -3.50 2.38
C TYR A 234 14.13 -4.49 3.27
N LYS A 235 14.20 -4.34 4.60
CA LYS A 235 13.43 -5.18 5.54
C LYS A 235 11.92 -5.02 5.39
N LEU A 236 11.44 -3.86 4.93
CA LEU A 236 10.02 -3.64 4.58
C LEU A 236 9.57 -4.42 3.34
N HIS A 237 10.49 -5.10 2.66
CA HIS A 237 10.24 -6.04 1.58
C HIS A 237 10.63 -7.47 2.02
N PRO A 238 9.88 -8.05 2.97
CA PRO A 238 10.30 -9.22 3.75
C PRO A 238 10.61 -10.45 2.90
N VAL A 239 9.92 -10.64 1.77
CA VAL A 239 10.16 -11.75 0.84
C VAL A 239 11.52 -11.58 0.16
N GLN A 240 11.73 -10.42 -0.44
CA GLN A 240 12.95 -10.09 -1.15
C GLN A 240 14.15 -10.01 -0.20
N TYR A 241 13.94 -9.56 1.04
CA TYR A 241 14.95 -9.55 2.09
C TYR A 241 15.31 -10.96 2.56
N ALA A 242 14.30 -11.81 2.83
CA ALA A 242 14.53 -13.20 3.23
C ALA A 242 15.31 -13.98 2.16
N ARG A 243 14.93 -13.82 0.88
CA ARG A 243 15.65 -14.42 -0.26
C ARG A 243 17.13 -14.04 -0.25
N HIS A 244 17.42 -12.74 -0.08
CA HIS A 244 18.79 -12.25 -0.02
C HIS A 244 19.58 -12.79 1.17
N VAL A 245 18.98 -12.86 2.36
CA VAL A 245 19.64 -13.43 3.55
C VAL A 245 19.97 -14.92 3.30
N THR A 246 19.07 -15.68 2.70
CA THR A 246 19.32 -17.10 2.35
C THR A 246 20.45 -17.25 1.33
N GLU A 247 20.45 -16.45 0.27
CA GLU A 247 21.51 -16.45 -0.75
C GLU A 247 22.88 -16.07 -0.17
N GLN A 248 22.93 -15.19 0.84
CA GLN A 248 24.19 -14.89 1.53
C GLN A 248 24.70 -16.05 2.37
N LEU A 249 23.79 -16.83 2.98
CA LEU A 249 24.16 -17.98 3.80
C LEU A 249 24.58 -19.19 2.95
N SER A 250 24.02 -19.36 1.74
CA SER A 250 24.33 -20.47 0.84
C SER A 250 25.60 -20.24 0.02
N ASN A 251 25.93 -18.99 -0.31
CA ASN A 251 27.11 -18.67 -1.10
C ASN A 251 28.39 -18.72 -0.25
N GLN A 252 29.23 -19.73 -0.49
CA GLN A 252 30.56 -19.88 0.14
C GLN A 252 31.54 -18.75 -0.21
N SER A 253 31.19 -17.88 -1.16
CA SER A 253 31.95 -16.68 -1.52
C SER A 253 30.95 -15.57 -1.87
N PRO A 254 30.70 -14.59 -0.98
CA PRO A 254 29.86 -13.45 -1.32
C PRO A 254 30.45 -12.73 -2.55
N PRO A 255 29.61 -12.18 -3.44
CA PRO A 255 30.08 -11.46 -4.61
C PRO A 255 31.06 -10.37 -4.18
N SER A 256 32.23 -10.34 -4.81
CA SER A 256 33.37 -9.48 -4.44
C SER A 256 33.10 -7.98 -4.62
N ALA A 257 32.07 -7.62 -5.39
CA ALA A 257 31.55 -6.26 -5.49
C ALA A 257 30.05 -6.27 -5.80
N ARG A 258 29.27 -5.44 -5.09
CA ARG A 258 27.87 -5.12 -5.41
C ARG A 258 27.84 -3.70 -5.98
N PRO A 259 27.67 -3.51 -7.31
CA PRO A 259 27.61 -2.18 -7.88
C PRO A 259 26.36 -1.44 -7.38
N SER A 260 26.58 -0.26 -6.80
CA SER A 260 25.50 0.63 -6.41
C SER A 260 24.79 1.21 -7.63
N ILE A 261 23.54 1.64 -7.49
CA ILE A 261 22.82 2.33 -8.58
C ILE A 261 23.59 3.59 -9.00
N LYS A 262 24.21 4.28 -8.02
CA LYS A 262 25.09 5.42 -8.27
C LYS A 262 26.24 5.06 -9.23
N ALA A 263 26.86 3.90 -9.06
CA ALA A 263 27.94 3.44 -9.92
C ALA A 263 27.43 2.97 -11.29
N LEU A 264 26.28 2.27 -11.33
CA LEU A 264 25.67 1.78 -12.56
C LEU A 264 25.28 2.94 -13.51
N LEU A 265 24.76 4.03 -12.95
CA LEU A 265 24.31 5.21 -13.71
C LEU A 265 25.41 6.28 -13.87
N ALA A 266 26.65 6.02 -13.46
CA ALA A 266 27.71 7.04 -13.47
C ALA A 266 28.11 7.49 -14.90
N THR A 267 27.94 6.62 -15.90
CA THR A 267 28.36 6.89 -17.28
C THR A 267 27.39 6.34 -18.31
N CYS A 268 27.38 6.91 -19.51
CA CYS A 268 26.60 6.44 -20.65
C CYS A 268 26.79 4.92 -20.90
N PRO A 269 25.70 4.12 -21.03
CA PRO A 269 25.78 2.67 -21.18
C PRO A 269 26.21 2.22 -22.58
N HIS A 270 26.31 3.15 -23.54
CA HIS A 270 26.79 2.83 -24.88
C HIS A 270 28.30 2.58 -24.87
N SER A 271 28.69 1.42 -25.40
CA SER A 271 30.09 1.02 -25.53
C SER A 271 30.95 2.14 -26.12
N ARG A 272 32.12 2.39 -25.49
CA ARG A 272 33.12 3.40 -25.89
C ARG A 272 32.70 4.87 -25.73
N CYS A 273 31.46 5.17 -25.31
CA CYS A 273 31.06 6.56 -25.04
C CYS A 273 31.67 7.06 -23.73
N GLY A 274 31.41 6.37 -22.62
CA GLY A 274 31.95 6.70 -21.29
C GLY A 274 31.64 8.11 -20.81
N GLN A 275 30.66 8.80 -21.40
CA GLN A 275 30.28 10.15 -21.01
C GLN A 275 29.73 10.12 -19.57
N PRO A 276 30.32 10.86 -18.61
CA PRO A 276 29.77 10.97 -17.27
C PRO A 276 28.36 11.56 -17.30
N LEU A 277 27.45 10.99 -16.52
CA LEU A 277 26.10 11.51 -16.36
C LEU A 277 26.03 12.48 -15.18
N THR A 278 25.28 13.56 -15.34
CA THR A 278 25.00 14.48 -14.25
C THR A 278 23.96 13.88 -13.30
N LEU A 279 23.87 14.41 -12.07
CA LEU A 279 22.82 14.01 -11.13
C LEU A 279 21.41 14.21 -11.71
N HIS A 280 21.21 15.28 -12.49
CA HIS A 280 19.95 15.55 -13.17
C HIS A 280 19.63 14.48 -14.23
N ASP A 281 20.61 14.08 -15.04
CA ASP A 281 20.45 12.98 -16.00
C ASP A 281 20.07 11.67 -15.30
N MET A 282 20.77 11.34 -14.21
CA MET A 282 20.50 10.14 -13.41
C MET A 282 19.09 10.17 -12.80
N TYR A 283 18.65 11.33 -12.30
CA TYR A 283 17.32 11.50 -11.72
C TYR A 283 16.21 11.33 -12.78
N ASN A 284 16.35 11.96 -13.95
CA ASN A 284 15.37 11.86 -15.03
C ASN A 284 15.29 10.40 -15.53
N LEU A 285 16.43 9.76 -15.76
CA LEU A 285 16.49 8.35 -16.19
C LEU A 285 15.82 7.41 -15.18
N HIS A 286 16.15 7.56 -13.90
CA HIS A 286 15.82 6.57 -12.88
C HIS A 286 14.49 6.85 -12.18
N VAL A 287 14.34 8.06 -11.64
CA VAL A 287 13.16 8.44 -10.86
C VAL A 287 12.01 8.84 -11.78
N LEU A 288 12.27 9.52 -12.91
CA LEU A 288 11.20 9.96 -13.84
C LEU A 288 10.90 8.98 -15.00
N ASP A 289 11.72 7.94 -15.21
CA ASP A 289 11.70 7.03 -16.38
C ASP A 289 11.96 7.68 -17.73
N GLU A 290 12.49 8.89 -17.74
CA GLU A 290 12.61 9.62 -18.98
C GLU A 290 13.74 9.05 -19.82
N ALA A 291 13.44 8.80 -21.09
CA ALA A 291 14.47 8.51 -22.08
C ALA A 291 15.18 9.82 -22.43
N ILE A 292 16.48 9.91 -22.15
CA ILE A 292 17.30 11.10 -22.43
C ILE A 292 18.30 10.82 -23.54
N VAL A 293 18.82 11.87 -24.19
CA VAL A 293 19.82 11.73 -25.26
C VAL A 293 21.21 12.01 -24.71
N CYS A 294 22.17 11.12 -24.98
CA CYS A 294 23.55 11.34 -24.55
C CYS A 294 24.18 12.53 -25.29
N ALA A 295 24.70 13.50 -24.54
CA ALA A 295 25.35 14.69 -25.09
C ALA A 295 26.59 14.39 -25.97
N ARG A 296 27.21 13.22 -25.80
CA ARG A 296 28.42 12.82 -26.55
C ARG A 296 28.12 11.92 -27.75
N CYS A 297 27.41 10.81 -27.54
CA CYS A 297 27.18 9.83 -28.61
C CYS A 297 25.83 9.98 -29.31
N THR A 298 24.97 10.90 -28.86
CA THR A 298 23.63 11.19 -29.42
C THR A 298 22.63 10.03 -29.38
N ASN A 299 23.01 8.89 -28.80
CA ASN A 299 22.09 7.76 -28.62
C ASN A 299 21.15 7.99 -27.43
N THR A 300 19.96 7.39 -27.51
CA THR A 300 18.96 7.42 -26.45
C THR A 300 19.36 6.51 -25.29
N MET A 301 19.24 7.01 -24.06
CA MET A 301 19.49 6.29 -22.82
C MET A 301 18.18 6.16 -22.04
N CYS A 302 17.94 4.99 -21.50
CA CYS A 302 16.87 4.66 -20.55
C CYS A 302 17.39 3.55 -19.63
N ILE A 303 16.68 3.23 -18.54
CA ILE A 303 17.11 2.18 -17.59
C ILE A 303 17.34 0.83 -18.30
N GLN A 304 16.49 0.50 -19.27
CA GLN A 304 16.65 -0.68 -20.12
C GLN A 304 18.00 -0.74 -20.86
N ALA A 305 18.53 0.41 -21.30
CA ALA A 305 19.84 0.46 -21.95
C ALA A 305 20.97 0.07 -20.98
N PHE A 306 20.86 0.41 -19.70
CA PHE A 306 21.84 -0.03 -18.70
C PHE A 306 21.77 -1.54 -18.45
N GLN A 307 20.56 -2.11 -18.39
CA GLN A 307 20.36 -3.56 -18.26
C GLN A 307 20.94 -4.32 -19.47
N ILE A 308 20.71 -3.82 -20.70
CA ILE A 308 21.30 -4.41 -21.92
C ILE A 308 22.83 -4.32 -21.87
N ALA A 309 23.40 -3.21 -21.39
CA ALA A 309 24.84 -3.04 -21.31
C ALA A 309 25.48 -4.05 -20.34
N ALA A 310 24.82 -4.28 -19.19
CA ALA A 310 25.23 -5.31 -18.24
C ALA A 310 25.15 -6.71 -18.86
N PHE A 311 24.05 -7.04 -19.56
CA PHE A 311 23.91 -8.31 -20.27
C PHE A 311 25.04 -8.53 -21.29
N ILE A 312 25.36 -7.52 -22.11
CA ILE A 312 26.42 -7.62 -23.12
C ILE A 312 27.80 -7.81 -22.47
N ALA A 313 28.05 -7.17 -21.33
CA ALA A 313 29.32 -7.28 -20.62
C ALA A 313 29.53 -8.67 -20.00
N GLU A 314 28.49 -9.27 -19.43
CA GLU A 314 28.54 -10.60 -18.81
C GLU A 314 28.51 -11.72 -19.87
N ALA A 315 27.65 -11.58 -20.87
CA ALA A 315 27.44 -12.58 -21.93
C ALA A 315 27.68 -11.96 -23.31
N PRO A 316 28.93 -11.65 -23.70
CA PRO A 316 29.24 -11.11 -25.04
C PRO A 316 29.00 -12.13 -26.16
N GLN A 317 29.04 -13.41 -25.83
CA GLN A 317 28.76 -14.51 -26.74
C GLN A 317 28.34 -15.76 -25.95
N PHE A 318 27.52 -16.60 -26.56
CA PHE A 318 27.14 -17.92 -26.06
C PHE A 318 27.90 -18.98 -26.85
N HIS A 319 28.66 -19.83 -26.15
CA HIS A 319 29.49 -20.86 -26.78
C HIS A 319 29.16 -22.24 -26.22
N ILE A 320 28.38 -23.00 -26.98
CA ILE A 320 28.06 -24.39 -26.63
C ILE A 320 29.01 -25.31 -27.41
N ARG A 321 29.89 -25.99 -26.68
CA ARG A 321 30.74 -27.06 -27.20
C ARG A 321 30.18 -28.40 -26.77
N ARG A 322 29.85 -29.28 -27.72
CA ARG A 322 29.54 -30.68 -27.41
C ARG A 322 30.12 -31.62 -28.46
N ASP A 323 30.72 -32.70 -27.97
CA ASP A 323 31.13 -33.82 -28.81
C ASP A 323 29.97 -34.82 -28.95
N ILE A 324 29.45 -34.96 -30.17
CA ILE A 324 28.46 -35.98 -30.49
C ILE A 324 29.10 -36.95 -31.48
N ARG A 325 29.33 -38.20 -31.05
CA ARG A 325 29.90 -39.28 -31.89
C ARG A 325 31.20 -38.87 -32.62
N ASN A 326 32.15 -38.28 -31.90
CA ASN A 326 33.43 -37.76 -32.44
C ASN A 326 33.30 -36.61 -33.45
N ASN A 327 32.17 -35.89 -33.48
CA ASN A 327 32.03 -34.64 -34.22
C ASN A 327 31.76 -33.47 -33.24
N PRO A 328 32.73 -32.57 -33.03
CA PRO A 328 32.54 -31.40 -32.16
C PRO A 328 31.57 -30.43 -32.82
N GLN A 329 30.39 -30.26 -32.22
CA GLN A 329 29.50 -29.14 -32.53
C GLN A 329 29.91 -27.93 -31.70
N ASN A 330 30.25 -26.85 -32.40
CA ASN A 330 30.55 -25.54 -31.82
C ASN A 330 29.46 -24.57 -32.26
N LEU A 331 28.47 -24.34 -31.41
CA LEU A 331 27.50 -23.27 -31.63
C LEU A 331 28.04 -22.00 -31.01
N LEU A 332 28.15 -20.95 -31.82
CA LEU A 332 28.54 -19.62 -31.39
C LEU A 332 27.45 -18.63 -31.75
N VAL A 333 26.82 -18.04 -30.74
CA VAL A 333 25.90 -16.91 -30.93
C VAL A 333 26.54 -15.68 -30.33
N VAL A 334 26.85 -14.71 -31.18
CA VAL A 334 27.37 -13.41 -30.74
C VAL A 334 26.21 -12.53 -30.30
N THR A 335 26.27 -12.03 -29.07
CA THR A 335 25.26 -11.14 -28.51
C THR A 335 25.13 -9.87 -29.35
N PRO A 336 23.90 -9.37 -29.62
CA PRO A 336 23.71 -8.11 -30.33
C PRO A 336 24.41 -6.94 -29.64
N GLY A 337 24.75 -5.90 -30.41
CA GLY A 337 25.12 -4.61 -29.83
C GLY A 337 23.92 -3.89 -29.23
N MET A 338 24.18 -2.81 -28.49
CA MET A 338 23.14 -1.92 -27.96
C MET A 338 22.27 -1.36 -29.11
N PRO A 339 20.94 -1.52 -29.09
CA PRO A 339 20.07 -0.85 -30.05
C PRO A 339 20.07 0.66 -29.83
N GLN A 340 19.93 1.46 -30.90
CA GLN A 340 19.82 2.93 -30.79
C GLN A 340 18.66 3.39 -29.91
N SER A 341 17.59 2.59 -29.84
CA SER A 341 16.42 2.86 -28.99
C SER A 341 16.67 2.59 -27.51
N GLY A 342 17.72 1.85 -27.15
CA GLY A 342 17.98 1.40 -25.78
C GLY A 342 16.95 0.41 -25.22
N ARG A 343 15.99 -0.08 -26.02
CA ARG A 343 14.87 -0.92 -25.54
C ARG A 343 15.19 -2.41 -25.54
N VAL A 344 14.81 -3.10 -24.45
CA VAL A 344 14.99 -4.55 -24.28
C VAL A 344 14.27 -5.32 -25.38
N GLN A 345 13.07 -4.91 -25.77
CA GLN A 345 12.30 -5.57 -26.83
C GLN A 345 13.07 -5.61 -28.17
N THR A 346 13.69 -4.49 -28.56
CA THR A 346 14.49 -4.41 -29.79
C THR A 346 15.73 -5.32 -29.71
N PHE A 347 16.39 -5.33 -28.55
CA PHE A 347 17.55 -6.18 -28.30
C PHE A 347 17.20 -7.68 -28.35
N LEU A 348 16.14 -8.11 -27.67
CA LEU A 348 15.72 -9.52 -27.63
C LEU A 348 15.25 -10.02 -29.00
N ALA A 349 14.57 -9.19 -29.79
CA ALA A 349 14.18 -9.55 -31.15
C ALA A 349 15.40 -9.86 -32.03
N GLU A 350 16.46 -9.05 -31.92
CA GLU A 350 17.71 -9.27 -32.67
C GLU A 350 18.50 -10.48 -32.12
N LEU A 351 18.52 -10.69 -30.80
CA LEU A 351 19.12 -11.87 -30.18
C LEU A 351 18.43 -13.15 -30.67
N ALA A 352 17.10 -13.18 -30.65
CA ALA A 352 16.31 -14.30 -31.16
C ALA A 352 16.60 -14.56 -32.65
N ARG A 353 16.68 -13.52 -33.48
CA ARG A 353 17.05 -13.64 -34.90
C ARG A 353 18.41 -14.32 -35.09
N ARG A 354 19.41 -13.97 -34.26
CA ARG A 354 20.76 -14.58 -34.31
C ARG A 354 20.78 -16.03 -33.85
N ILE A 355 19.99 -16.37 -32.82
CA ILE A 355 19.80 -17.75 -32.38
C ILE A 355 19.19 -18.56 -33.54
N SER A 356 18.11 -18.07 -34.16
CA SER A 356 17.46 -18.74 -35.31
C SER A 356 18.41 -19.00 -36.48
N ALA A 357 19.40 -18.14 -36.71
CA ALA A 357 20.38 -18.31 -37.78
C ALA A 357 21.33 -19.50 -37.56
N VAL A 358 21.56 -19.92 -36.31
CA VAL A 358 22.42 -21.08 -35.99
C VAL A 358 21.61 -22.38 -35.75
N MET A 359 20.30 -22.26 -35.54
CA MET A 359 19.38 -23.40 -35.27
C MET A 359 19.39 -24.47 -36.37
N SER A 360 19.50 -24.07 -37.65
CA SER A 360 19.47 -25.00 -38.79
C SER A 360 20.66 -25.98 -38.84
N THR A 361 21.71 -25.70 -38.06
CA THR A 361 22.95 -26.50 -38.01
C THR A 361 23.13 -27.26 -36.70
N ALA A 362 22.24 -27.03 -35.72
CA ALA A 362 22.35 -27.51 -34.35
C ALA A 362 21.62 -28.84 -34.12
N VAL A 363 22.17 -29.69 -33.25
CA VAL A 363 21.46 -30.87 -32.70
C VAL A 363 20.57 -30.43 -31.52
N ALA A 364 19.43 -31.11 -31.33
CA ALA A 364 18.40 -30.76 -30.34
C ALA A 364 18.94 -30.49 -28.92
N ASP A 365 19.87 -31.33 -28.41
CA ASP A 365 20.41 -31.16 -27.05
C ASP A 365 21.34 -29.94 -26.91
N ALA A 366 22.12 -29.63 -27.95
CA ALA A 366 22.97 -28.44 -27.97
C ALA A 366 22.12 -27.17 -28.03
N LEU A 367 21.02 -27.22 -28.78
CA LEU A 367 20.03 -26.16 -28.84
C LEU A 367 19.29 -25.96 -27.50
N ALA A 368 18.90 -27.05 -26.82
CA ALA A 368 18.31 -26.96 -25.48
C ALA A 368 19.26 -26.33 -24.46
N SER A 369 20.55 -26.66 -24.53
CA SER A 369 21.58 -26.06 -23.66
C SER A 369 21.75 -24.56 -23.94
N LEU A 370 21.80 -24.17 -25.22
CA LEU A 370 21.86 -22.76 -25.63
C LEU A 370 20.62 -21.99 -25.13
N HIS A 371 19.43 -22.55 -25.28
CA HIS A 371 18.20 -21.91 -24.82
C HIS A 371 18.17 -21.75 -23.29
N ALA A 372 18.61 -22.76 -22.54
CA ALA A 372 18.70 -22.67 -21.09
C ALA A 372 19.68 -21.58 -20.64
N GLU A 373 20.84 -21.48 -21.29
CA GLU A 373 21.85 -20.46 -20.96
C GLU A 373 21.36 -19.04 -21.31
N VAL A 374 20.76 -18.86 -22.49
CA VAL A 374 20.17 -17.57 -22.90
C VAL A 374 19.02 -17.20 -21.97
N ALA A 375 18.12 -18.13 -21.65
CA ALA A 375 17.00 -17.87 -20.75
C ALA A 375 17.49 -17.48 -19.35
N ALA A 376 18.51 -18.15 -18.82
CA ALA A 376 19.10 -17.80 -17.53
C ALA A 376 19.69 -16.38 -17.53
N GLN A 377 20.36 -15.96 -18.61
CA GLN A 377 20.90 -14.61 -18.74
C GLN A 377 19.80 -13.55 -18.92
N VAL A 378 18.76 -13.86 -19.70
CA VAL A 378 17.60 -12.98 -19.88
C VAL A 378 16.88 -12.76 -18.56
N GLU A 379 16.62 -13.83 -17.80
CA GLU A 379 15.97 -13.74 -16.50
C GLU A 379 16.84 -12.94 -15.51
N ARG A 380 18.16 -13.19 -15.48
CA ARG A 380 19.10 -12.48 -14.60
C ARG A 380 19.13 -10.97 -14.82
N HIS A 381 19.11 -10.50 -16.07
CA HIS A 381 19.29 -9.07 -16.36
C HIS A 381 17.99 -8.30 -16.63
N PHE A 382 16.93 -9.00 -17.05
CA PHE A 382 15.66 -8.38 -17.42
C PHE A 382 14.46 -8.86 -16.58
N GLY A 383 14.62 -9.94 -15.81
CA GLY A 383 13.60 -10.47 -14.90
C GLY A 383 13.69 -9.92 -13.46
N THR A 384 14.81 -9.28 -13.10
CA THR A 384 15.04 -8.70 -11.77
C THR A 384 14.92 -7.18 -11.77
N ALA A 385 14.74 -6.61 -10.57
CA ALA A 385 14.81 -5.16 -10.38
C ALA A 385 16.19 -4.60 -10.76
N PHE A 386 16.23 -3.30 -11.07
CA PHE A 386 17.48 -2.61 -11.38
C PHE A 386 18.32 -2.41 -10.11
N GLY A 387 19.62 -2.72 -10.18
CA GLY A 387 20.55 -2.63 -9.04
C GLY A 387 21.08 -4.00 -8.58
N SER A 388 21.71 -4.02 -7.41
CA SER A 388 22.36 -5.22 -6.84
C SER A 388 21.43 -6.09 -5.99
N PHE A 389 20.18 -5.69 -5.79
CA PHE A 389 19.23 -6.35 -4.89
C PHE A 389 17.97 -6.77 -5.63
N HIS A 390 17.16 -7.57 -4.95
CA HIS A 390 15.89 -8.08 -5.48
C HIS A 390 14.79 -7.02 -5.67
N ILE A 391 15.08 -5.79 -5.25
CA ILE A 391 14.27 -4.59 -5.45
C ILE A 391 15.19 -3.43 -5.80
N ASP A 392 14.62 -2.42 -6.46
CA ASP A 392 15.27 -1.14 -6.62
C ASP A 392 15.19 -0.39 -5.28
N LEU A 393 16.26 -0.44 -4.49
CA LEU A 393 16.27 0.14 -3.14
C LEU A 393 16.10 1.65 -3.13
N VAL A 394 16.54 2.35 -4.16
CA VAL A 394 16.43 3.82 -4.19
C VAL A 394 15.00 4.22 -4.51
N LEU A 395 14.33 3.58 -5.48
CA LEU A 395 12.91 3.81 -5.71
C LEU A 395 12.05 3.37 -4.51
N ALA A 396 12.42 2.28 -3.84
CA ALA A 396 11.76 1.85 -2.60
C ALA A 396 11.92 2.90 -1.49
N MET A 397 13.12 3.48 -1.34
CA MET A 397 13.37 4.57 -0.39
C MET A 397 12.58 5.84 -0.73
N VAL A 398 12.53 6.25 -2.01
CA VAL A 398 11.72 7.39 -2.48
C VAL A 398 10.24 7.18 -2.13
N ARG A 399 9.73 5.97 -2.35
CA ARG A 399 8.36 5.61 -1.99
C ARG A 399 8.12 5.66 -0.49
N GLN A 400 9.07 5.18 0.31
CA GLN A 400 8.98 5.20 1.77
C GLN A 400 8.92 6.64 2.33
N LEU A 401 9.46 7.63 1.59
CA LEU A 401 9.35 9.04 2.01
C LEU A 401 7.90 9.52 2.13
N ASP A 402 6.94 8.94 1.38
CA ASP A 402 5.51 9.26 1.55
C ASP A 402 5.03 8.93 2.96
N PHE A 403 5.38 7.75 3.46
CA PHE A 403 5.03 7.32 4.81
C PHE A 403 5.72 8.18 5.86
N VAL A 404 7.01 8.45 5.68
CA VAL A 404 7.80 9.34 6.55
C VAL A 404 7.13 10.72 6.65
N ASN A 405 6.72 11.30 5.51
CA ASN A 405 6.14 12.64 5.44
C ASN A 405 4.70 12.72 5.97
N LYS A 406 4.01 11.58 6.12
CA LYS A 406 2.70 11.51 6.79
C LYS A 406 2.81 11.46 8.31
N LEU A 407 3.77 10.70 8.85
CA LEU A 407 3.89 10.48 10.30
C LEU A 407 4.78 11.51 11.01
N CYS A 408 5.94 11.81 10.42
CA CYS A 408 6.98 12.62 11.08
C CYS A 408 6.61 14.07 11.37
N PRO A 409 5.63 14.72 10.71
CA PRO A 409 5.23 16.06 11.12
C PRO A 409 4.59 16.16 12.50
N HIS A 410 4.13 15.05 13.10
CA HIS A 410 3.45 15.04 14.40
C HIS A 410 4.07 13.99 15.35
N MET A 411 5.39 14.04 15.52
CA MET A 411 6.14 13.08 16.36
C MET A 411 5.66 13.04 17.81
N GLU A 412 5.22 14.16 18.39
CA GLU A 412 4.72 14.20 19.77
C GLU A 412 3.55 13.21 19.98
N TYR A 413 2.63 13.15 19.02
CA TYR A 413 1.54 12.17 19.03
C TYR A 413 2.05 10.74 18.85
N TRP A 414 2.84 10.48 17.80
CA TRP A 414 3.25 9.12 17.44
C TRP A 414 4.26 8.47 18.40
N THR A 415 5.02 9.27 19.14
CA THR A 415 5.98 8.77 20.15
C THR A 415 5.34 8.53 21.52
N THR A 416 4.08 8.94 21.72
CA THR A 416 3.37 8.77 22.98
C THR A 416 3.08 7.27 23.26
N PRO A 417 3.48 6.71 24.41
CA PRO A 417 3.33 5.27 24.68
C PRO A 417 1.90 4.73 24.57
N VAL A 418 0.88 5.48 25.00
CA VAL A 418 -0.52 5.03 24.89
C VAL A 418 -0.98 4.90 23.44
N VAL A 419 -0.48 5.76 22.54
CA VAL A 419 -0.75 5.71 21.10
C VAL A 419 -0.11 4.47 20.50
N ILE A 420 1.15 4.20 20.83
CA ILE A 420 1.88 3.01 20.36
C ILE A 420 1.19 1.74 20.86
N GLN A 421 0.83 1.68 22.15
CA GLN A 421 0.14 0.53 22.73
C GLN A 421 -1.22 0.26 22.05
N ALA A 422 -2.02 1.31 21.83
CA ALA A 422 -3.29 1.19 21.11
C ALA A 422 -3.09 0.71 19.67
N SER A 423 -2.05 1.21 18.99
CA SER A 423 -1.67 0.82 17.63
C SER A 423 -1.24 -0.66 17.59
N MET A 424 -0.51 -1.14 18.59
CA MET A 424 -0.11 -2.55 18.72
C MET A 424 -1.33 -3.46 18.88
N THR A 425 -2.27 -3.12 19.79
CA THR A 425 -3.53 -3.85 19.95
C THR A 425 -4.29 -3.96 18.61
N ARG A 426 -4.37 -2.85 17.86
CA ARG A 426 -5.02 -2.85 16.54
C ARG A 426 -4.25 -3.65 15.50
N TYR A 427 -2.92 -3.59 15.51
CA TYR A 427 -2.06 -4.36 14.61
C TYR A 427 -2.20 -5.87 14.83
N HIS A 428 -2.27 -6.34 16.06
CA HIS A 428 -2.47 -7.76 16.35
C HIS A 428 -3.83 -8.24 15.81
N LYS A 429 -4.90 -7.47 16.05
CA LYS A 429 -6.23 -7.71 15.44
C LYS A 429 -6.16 -7.73 13.91
N TYR A 430 -5.38 -6.84 13.31
CA TYR A 430 -5.17 -6.80 11.86
C TYR A 430 -4.49 -8.06 11.32
N LEU A 431 -3.44 -8.56 11.98
CA LEU A 431 -2.80 -9.82 11.61
C LEU A 431 -3.79 -11.00 11.64
N HIS A 432 -4.68 -11.03 12.64
CA HIS A 432 -5.72 -12.06 12.73
C HIS A 432 -6.67 -12.01 11.53
N ILE A 433 -7.20 -10.83 11.17
CA ILE A 433 -8.09 -10.74 10.00
C ILE A 433 -7.37 -10.97 8.67
N LEU A 434 -6.08 -10.66 8.58
CA LEU A 434 -5.25 -10.98 7.41
C LEU A 434 -5.15 -12.50 7.22
N ALA A 435 -4.91 -13.26 8.29
CA ALA A 435 -4.92 -14.72 8.26
C ALA A 435 -6.28 -15.28 7.85
N LEU A 436 -7.38 -14.77 8.43
CA LEU A 436 -8.74 -15.17 8.05
C LEU A 436 -9.04 -14.88 6.57
N TYR A 437 -8.65 -13.70 6.08
CA TYR A 437 -8.84 -13.29 4.70
C TYR A 437 -8.13 -14.26 3.74
N ARG A 438 -6.87 -14.62 4.02
CA ARG A 438 -6.12 -15.60 3.23
C ARG A 438 -6.80 -16.96 3.17
N ILE A 439 -7.27 -17.47 4.32
CA ILE A 439 -8.01 -18.74 4.37
C ILE A 439 -9.26 -18.67 3.50
N GLN A 440 -10.00 -17.56 3.53
CA GLN A 440 -11.18 -17.37 2.69
C GLN A 440 -10.83 -17.33 1.20
N GLN A 441 -9.74 -16.66 0.81
CA GLN A 441 -9.29 -16.59 -0.58
C GLN A 441 -8.84 -17.95 -1.11
N ARG A 442 -8.04 -18.71 -0.34
CA ARG A 442 -7.65 -20.10 -0.69
C ARG A 442 -8.88 -20.99 -0.93
N LYS A 443 -9.90 -20.89 -0.07
CA LYS A 443 -11.17 -21.64 -0.23
C LYS A 443 -11.94 -21.23 -1.49
N LYS A 444 -11.95 -19.94 -1.86
CA LYS A 444 -12.59 -19.47 -3.09
C LYS A 444 -11.86 -20.00 -4.33
N LEU A 445 -10.54 -19.96 -4.32
CA LEU A 445 -9.69 -20.48 -5.40
C LEU A 445 -9.90 -21.98 -5.58
N ALA A 446 -9.90 -22.77 -4.50
CA ALA A 446 -10.12 -24.22 -4.56
C ALA A 446 -11.49 -24.61 -5.17
N LYS A 447 -12.52 -23.77 -4.99
CA LYS A 447 -13.86 -24.00 -5.56
C LYS A 447 -13.94 -23.69 -7.06
N LYS A 448 -13.04 -22.86 -7.61
CA LYS A 448 -13.02 -22.49 -9.03
C LYS A 448 -12.27 -23.57 -9.82
N HIS A 449 -12.94 -24.66 -10.17
CA HIS A 449 -12.36 -25.77 -10.95
C HIS A 449 -11.71 -25.29 -12.27
N LYS A 450 -10.47 -25.74 -12.51
CA LYS A 450 -9.61 -25.54 -13.70
C LYS A 450 -9.31 -24.07 -14.07
N PRO A 451 -8.14 -23.51 -13.65
CA PRO A 451 -7.62 -22.32 -14.33
C PRO A 451 -7.31 -22.68 -15.78
N LYS A 452 -7.93 -21.97 -16.74
CA LYS A 452 -7.64 -22.15 -18.18
C LYS A 452 -6.23 -21.69 -18.57
N HIS A 453 -5.53 -20.97 -17.69
CA HIS A 453 -4.14 -20.56 -17.88
C HIS A 453 -3.36 -20.66 -16.56
N PRO A 454 -2.21 -21.35 -16.52
CA PRO A 454 -1.43 -21.56 -15.29
C PRO A 454 -0.67 -20.31 -14.78
N HIS A 455 -0.75 -19.15 -15.44
CA HIS A 455 0.12 -17.99 -15.13
C HIS A 455 -0.58 -16.71 -14.70
N THR A 456 -1.90 -16.72 -14.49
CA THR A 456 -2.63 -15.57 -13.92
C THR A 456 -3.36 -15.95 -12.65
N ARG A 457 -2.61 -16.45 -11.66
CA ARG A 457 -3.02 -16.38 -10.25
C ARG A 457 -2.93 -14.92 -9.80
N LYS A 458 -3.83 -14.06 -10.29
CA LYS A 458 -4.05 -12.73 -9.68
C LYS A 458 -4.69 -13.03 -8.32
N LEU A 459 -3.86 -13.24 -7.28
CA LEU A 459 -4.36 -13.37 -5.92
C LEU A 459 -5.10 -12.07 -5.62
N ILE A 460 -6.38 -12.20 -5.27
CA ILE A 460 -7.28 -11.05 -5.08
C ILE A 460 -6.72 -10.18 -3.94
N THR A 461 -6.21 -9.02 -4.36
CA THR A 461 -6.12 -7.71 -3.70
C THR A 461 -6.27 -7.66 -2.17
N GLY A 462 -5.31 -7.00 -1.51
CA GLY A 462 -5.06 -7.04 -0.07
C GLY A 462 -6.09 -6.38 0.84
N LEU A 463 -5.84 -6.42 2.14
CA LEU A 463 -6.53 -5.60 3.14
C LEU A 463 -5.81 -4.25 3.26
N VAL A 464 -6.52 -3.18 3.60
CA VAL A 464 -5.96 -1.82 3.71
C VAL A 464 -5.71 -1.49 5.18
N ALA A 465 -4.44 -1.34 5.54
CA ALA A 465 -4.04 -0.93 6.89
C ALA A 465 -4.29 0.57 7.13
N THR A 466 -4.60 0.94 8.37
CA THR A 466 -4.51 2.33 8.84
C THR A 466 -3.07 2.67 9.21
N SER A 467 -2.74 3.95 9.27
CA SER A 467 -1.37 4.46 9.46
C SER A 467 -0.73 3.96 10.76
N ASP A 468 -1.52 3.82 11.82
CA ASP A 468 -1.10 3.20 13.09
C ASP A 468 -0.74 1.72 12.95
N ILE A 469 -1.55 0.95 12.21
CA ILE A 469 -1.30 -0.47 11.94
C ILE A 469 -0.04 -0.62 11.08
N ASP A 470 0.11 0.23 10.06
CA ASP A 470 1.24 0.22 9.15
C ASP A 470 2.55 0.59 9.87
N LEU A 471 2.52 1.54 10.80
CA LEU A 471 3.65 1.89 11.67
C LEU A 471 4.16 0.68 12.46
N ILE A 472 3.26 -0.03 13.17
CA ILE A 472 3.65 -1.20 13.95
C ILE A 472 4.11 -2.34 13.03
N MET A 473 3.48 -2.50 11.87
CA MET A 473 3.88 -3.49 10.88
C MET A 473 5.32 -3.26 10.38
N GLN A 474 5.67 -2.02 10.05
CA GLN A 474 7.03 -1.66 9.63
C GLN A 474 8.05 -1.91 10.74
N ALA A 475 7.73 -1.53 11.99
CA ALA A 475 8.59 -1.83 13.13
C ALA A 475 8.77 -3.36 13.31
N HIS A 476 7.71 -4.15 13.13
CA HIS A 476 7.80 -5.61 13.19
C HIS A 476 8.74 -6.19 12.13
N GLN A 477 8.59 -5.73 10.88
CA GLN A 477 9.46 -6.14 9.78
C GLN A 477 10.93 -5.76 10.02
N CYS A 478 11.19 -4.60 10.62
CA CYS A 478 12.55 -4.10 10.85
C CYS A 478 13.28 -4.81 12.01
N TYR A 479 12.57 -5.12 13.09
CA TYR A 479 13.16 -5.59 14.35
C TYR A 479 12.99 -7.09 14.59
N ASP A 480 11.94 -7.72 14.06
CA ASP A 480 11.75 -9.18 14.15
C ASP A 480 11.13 -9.75 12.85
N TYR A 481 11.87 -9.59 11.75
CA TYR A 481 11.42 -10.03 10.42
C TYR A 481 11.07 -11.52 10.35
N ARG A 482 11.71 -12.37 11.16
CA ARG A 482 11.46 -13.82 11.20
C ARG A 482 10.12 -14.12 11.86
N ASN A 483 9.85 -13.50 13.02
CA ASN A 483 8.55 -13.63 13.68
C ASN A 483 7.44 -13.05 12.81
N TYR A 484 7.67 -11.87 12.21
CA TYR A 484 6.74 -11.27 11.26
C TYR A 484 6.37 -12.25 10.15
N HIS A 485 7.38 -12.81 9.46
CA HIS A 485 7.15 -13.77 8.38
C HIS A 485 6.34 -14.96 8.87
N LYS A 486 6.73 -15.57 10.00
CA LYS A 486 6.01 -16.68 10.63
C LYS A 486 4.54 -16.35 10.93
N MET A 487 4.26 -15.20 11.53
CA MET A 487 2.89 -14.79 11.87
C MET A 487 2.04 -14.55 10.63
N VAL A 488 2.65 -14.06 9.55
CA VAL A 488 1.94 -13.72 8.32
C VAL A 488 1.71 -14.97 7.45
N THR A 489 2.70 -15.86 7.31
CA THR A 489 2.55 -17.07 6.48
C THR A 489 1.89 -18.23 7.22
N GLY A 490 1.97 -18.28 8.55
CA GLY A 490 1.48 -19.39 9.36
C GLY A 490 2.35 -20.64 9.30
N HIS A 491 3.57 -20.55 8.76
CA HIS A 491 4.53 -21.67 8.69
C HIS A 491 5.47 -21.65 9.90
N ASP A 492 5.61 -22.81 10.56
CA ASP A 492 6.27 -22.94 11.86
C ASP A 492 7.76 -23.32 11.79
N ASN A 493 8.36 -23.64 10.62
CA ASN A 493 9.69 -24.26 10.61
C ASN A 493 10.71 -23.82 9.54
N LYS A 494 11.97 -24.02 9.92
CA LYS A 494 13.24 -23.59 9.32
C LYS A 494 13.62 -24.28 7.99
N ASP A 495 12.82 -25.20 7.47
CA ASP A 495 13.22 -26.09 6.38
C ASP A 495 12.50 -25.83 5.04
N ASP A 496 11.42 -25.04 5.01
CA ASP A 496 10.58 -24.88 3.80
C ASP A 496 10.97 -23.69 2.89
N LEU A 497 12.01 -22.92 3.24
CA LEU A 497 12.57 -21.89 2.35
C LEU A 497 13.21 -22.47 1.07
N HIS A 498 13.23 -23.79 0.91
CA HIS A 498 13.90 -24.53 -0.16
C HIS A 498 12.98 -25.06 -1.27
N ASN A 499 11.64 -24.98 -1.13
CA ASN A 499 10.75 -25.45 -2.18
C ASN A 499 10.48 -24.36 -3.23
N GLU A 500 11.18 -24.45 -4.36
CA GLU A 500 11.03 -23.61 -5.56
C GLU A 500 9.60 -23.64 -6.17
N GLY A 501 8.69 -24.47 -5.65
CA GLY A 501 7.27 -24.50 -6.01
C GLY A 501 6.35 -23.55 -5.22
N GLU A 502 6.86 -22.84 -4.20
CA GLU A 502 6.08 -21.98 -3.29
C GLU A 502 6.31 -20.47 -3.48
N GLU A 503 6.97 -20.03 -4.55
CA GLU A 503 7.11 -18.58 -4.88
C GLU A 503 5.74 -17.86 -4.96
N ASP A 504 4.67 -18.58 -5.32
CA ASP A 504 3.31 -18.04 -5.39
C ASP A 504 2.72 -17.65 -4.01
N ASP A 505 3.12 -18.30 -2.91
CA ASP A 505 2.57 -18.01 -1.56
C ASP A 505 3.38 -16.89 -0.87
N LEU A 506 4.67 -16.73 -1.23
CA LEU A 506 5.54 -15.66 -0.76
C LEU A 506 5.17 -14.30 -1.39
N SER A 507 4.76 -14.26 -2.66
CA SER A 507 4.27 -13.02 -3.30
C SER A 507 3.06 -12.39 -2.59
N ALA A 508 2.36 -13.16 -1.75
CA ALA A 508 1.20 -12.71 -0.98
C ALA A 508 1.54 -12.10 0.40
N VAL A 509 2.82 -12.03 0.78
CA VAL A 509 3.28 -11.31 1.98
C VAL A 509 3.23 -9.81 1.67
N VAL A 510 2.09 -9.20 1.98
CA VAL A 510 1.81 -7.77 1.79
C VAL A 510 2.85 -6.95 2.56
N GLY A 511 3.72 -6.25 1.83
CA GLY A 511 4.54 -5.18 2.38
C GLY A 511 3.69 -3.92 2.67
N PRO A 512 4.17 -3.02 3.52
CA PRO A 512 3.50 -1.77 3.86
C PRO A 512 3.11 -0.97 2.60
N GLY A 513 1.82 -0.64 2.50
CA GLY A 513 1.27 0.20 1.43
C GLY A 513 1.33 -0.34 0.00
N ILE A 514 1.72 -1.61 -0.25
CA ILE A 514 1.80 -2.17 -1.61
C ILE A 514 0.40 -2.56 -2.10
N TYR A 515 -0.34 -1.56 -2.60
CA TYR A 515 -1.63 -1.77 -3.28
C TYR A 515 -1.39 -1.88 -4.78
N GLU A 516 -1.15 -3.11 -5.26
CA GLU A 516 -0.78 -3.39 -6.67
C GLU A 516 -1.80 -2.88 -7.70
N ASP A 517 -3.09 -2.79 -7.33
CA ASP A 517 -4.15 -2.21 -8.15
C ASP A 517 -4.81 -1.03 -7.39
N LEU A 518 -4.38 0.20 -7.67
CA LEU A 518 -4.99 1.43 -7.13
C LEU A 518 -6.49 1.52 -7.46
N ASP A 519 -6.91 0.90 -8.57
CA ASP A 519 -8.30 0.88 -9.05
C ASP A 519 -9.27 0.11 -8.13
N ASP A 520 -8.77 -0.65 -7.13
CA ASP A 520 -9.61 -1.42 -6.19
C ASP A 520 -9.38 -1.06 -4.71
N VAL A 521 -8.61 0.00 -4.40
CA VAL A 521 -8.22 0.33 -3.01
C VAL A 521 -9.43 0.67 -2.12
N ASP A 522 -10.41 1.42 -2.65
CA ASP A 522 -11.62 1.77 -1.88
C ASP A 522 -12.44 0.54 -1.49
N LYS A 523 -12.52 -0.45 -2.39
CA LYS A 523 -13.21 -1.71 -2.11
C LYS A 523 -12.41 -2.57 -1.15
N GLN A 524 -11.09 -2.63 -1.28
CA GLN A 524 -10.21 -3.34 -0.32
C GLN A 524 -10.34 -2.75 1.09
N TYR A 525 -10.42 -1.41 1.20
CA TYR A 525 -10.67 -0.72 2.45
C TYR A 525 -12.05 -1.07 3.02
N ALA A 526 -13.09 -1.06 2.19
CA ALA A 526 -14.42 -1.49 2.59
C ALA A 526 -14.47 -2.96 3.04
N ASP A 527 -13.78 -3.87 2.36
CA ASP A 527 -13.67 -5.27 2.76
C ASP A 527 -12.94 -5.42 4.10
N THR A 528 -11.91 -4.63 4.34
CA THR A 528 -11.20 -4.56 5.64
C THR A 528 -12.16 -4.11 6.74
N PHE A 529 -12.90 -3.03 6.49
CA PHE A 529 -13.86 -2.45 7.44
C PHE A 529 -14.95 -3.46 7.84
N LEU A 530 -15.51 -4.16 6.85
CA LEU A 530 -16.53 -5.18 7.05
C LEU A 530 -15.99 -6.40 7.78
N LEU A 531 -14.80 -6.88 7.41
CA LEU A 531 -14.17 -8.03 8.05
C LEU A 531 -13.84 -7.73 9.52
N TRP A 532 -13.20 -6.58 9.78
CA TRP A 532 -12.91 -6.08 11.12
C TRP A 532 -14.17 -6.05 12.00
N THR A 533 -15.23 -5.41 11.49
CA THR A 533 -16.49 -5.28 12.24
C THR A 533 -17.16 -6.63 12.48
N SER A 534 -17.15 -7.57 11.52
CA SER A 534 -17.69 -8.92 11.78
C SER A 534 -16.89 -9.72 12.81
N THR A 535 -15.57 -9.53 12.84
CA THR A 535 -14.70 -10.35 13.68
C THR A 535 -14.67 -9.81 15.11
N PHE A 536 -14.53 -8.50 15.29
CA PHE A 536 -14.32 -7.89 16.60
C PHE A 536 -15.55 -7.14 17.13
N ASN A 537 -16.58 -6.90 16.30
CA ASN A 537 -17.73 -6.07 16.65
C ASN A 537 -17.33 -4.67 17.15
N GLU A 538 -16.32 -4.09 16.50
CA GLU A 538 -15.73 -2.79 16.80
C GLU A 538 -15.63 -1.95 15.51
N PRO A 539 -15.64 -0.61 15.60
CA PRO A 539 -15.36 0.25 14.45
C PRO A 539 -13.88 0.17 14.05
N TYR A 540 -13.61 0.14 12.75
CA TYR A 540 -12.23 0.12 12.24
C TYR A 540 -11.60 1.52 12.19
N SER A 541 -12.36 2.50 11.73
CA SER A 541 -11.92 3.88 11.52
C SER A 541 -13.11 4.83 11.51
N SER A 542 -12.86 6.13 11.70
CA SER A 542 -13.84 7.19 11.45
C SER A 542 -13.95 7.59 9.97
N PHE A 543 -12.99 7.21 9.13
CA PHE A 543 -13.06 7.42 7.70
C PHE A 543 -14.01 6.39 7.08
N ALA A 544 -15.21 6.83 6.69
CA ALA A 544 -16.25 5.94 6.20
C ALA A 544 -15.86 5.31 4.84
N PRO A 545 -15.99 3.99 4.66
CA PRO A 545 -15.71 3.35 3.38
C PRO A 545 -16.81 3.66 2.34
N SER A 546 -16.46 3.59 1.05
CA SER A 546 -17.41 3.87 -0.04
C SER A 546 -18.30 2.65 -0.35
N TYR A 547 -19.61 2.78 -0.08
CA TYR A 547 -20.59 1.76 -0.49
C TYR A 547 -20.64 1.61 -2.01
N ALA A 548 -20.52 2.71 -2.75
CA ALA A 548 -20.58 2.71 -4.21
C ALA A 548 -19.42 1.88 -4.80
N ALA A 549 -18.19 2.13 -4.34
CA ALA A 549 -17.02 1.35 -4.74
C ALA A 549 -17.18 -0.14 -4.37
N TRP A 550 -17.61 -0.42 -3.14
CA TRP A 550 -17.75 -1.79 -2.66
C TRP A 550 -18.88 -2.59 -3.32
N SER A 551 -19.98 -1.95 -3.69
CA SER A 551 -21.17 -2.60 -4.26
C SER A 551 -21.12 -2.76 -5.78
N SER A 552 -20.20 -2.06 -6.45
CA SER A 552 -19.98 -2.16 -7.89
C SER A 552 -19.78 -3.62 -8.33
N GLY A 553 -20.52 -4.05 -9.36
CA GLY A 553 -20.44 -5.40 -9.92
C GLY A 553 -21.10 -6.53 -9.10
N LYS A 554 -21.81 -6.23 -7.99
CA LYS A 554 -22.49 -7.27 -7.21
C LYS A 554 -23.84 -7.67 -7.79
N LEU A 555 -24.02 -8.98 -7.98
CA LEU A 555 -25.25 -9.62 -8.51
C LEU A 555 -26.51 -9.39 -7.67
N PHE A 556 -26.39 -9.13 -6.36
CA PHE A 556 -27.54 -8.97 -5.46
C PHE A 556 -27.45 -7.71 -4.59
N PRO A 557 -27.88 -6.54 -5.12
CA PRO A 557 -27.74 -5.24 -4.44
C PRO A 557 -28.47 -5.15 -3.08
N HIS A 558 -29.64 -5.78 -2.96
CA HIS A 558 -30.43 -5.72 -1.71
C HIS A 558 -29.71 -6.40 -0.53
N PHE A 559 -29.18 -7.62 -0.73
CA PHE A 559 -28.41 -8.31 0.30
C PHE A 559 -27.11 -7.57 0.65
N ALA A 560 -26.46 -6.98 -0.36
CA ALA A 560 -25.27 -6.15 -0.15
C ALA A 560 -25.59 -4.93 0.73
N LYS A 561 -26.71 -4.24 0.49
CA LYS A 561 -27.16 -3.09 1.28
C LYS A 561 -27.49 -3.46 2.73
N THR A 562 -28.19 -4.57 2.96
CA THR A 562 -28.49 -5.06 4.31
C THR A 562 -27.22 -5.45 5.07
N LYS A 563 -26.29 -6.15 4.40
CA LYS A 563 -24.99 -6.49 4.99
C LYS A 563 -24.22 -5.22 5.35
N TRP A 564 -24.17 -4.25 4.44
CA TRP A 564 -23.49 -2.97 4.65
C TRP A 564 -24.04 -2.23 5.86
N ARG A 565 -25.35 -2.00 5.94
CA ARG A 565 -25.97 -1.31 7.09
C ARG A 565 -25.66 -1.95 8.43
N ARG A 566 -25.57 -3.28 8.46
CA ARG A 566 -25.29 -4.03 9.70
C ARG A 566 -23.80 -4.03 10.08
N MET A 567 -22.91 -4.03 9.09
CA MET A 567 -21.48 -4.33 9.30
C MET A 567 -20.54 -3.16 9.01
N CYS A 568 -20.99 -2.11 8.34
CA CYS A 568 -20.22 -0.91 8.10
C CYS A 568 -20.54 0.11 9.20
N ARG A 569 -19.94 -0.06 10.38
CA ARG A 569 -20.16 0.81 11.54
C ARG A 569 -19.05 1.84 11.72
N VAL A 570 -19.40 3.11 11.61
CA VAL A 570 -18.56 4.25 12.02
C VAL A 570 -18.90 4.60 13.48
N PRO A 571 -17.93 5.00 14.32
CA PRO A 571 -18.23 5.45 15.68
C PRO A 571 -19.11 6.70 15.69
N SER A 572 -19.92 6.88 16.73
CA SER A 572 -20.60 8.16 17.01
C SER A 572 -19.60 9.30 17.25
N TYR A 573 -20.10 10.55 17.17
CA TYR A 573 -19.28 11.76 17.19
C TYR A 573 -18.27 11.79 18.36
N ASP A 574 -18.68 11.61 19.62
CA ASP A 574 -17.75 11.65 20.77
C ASP A 574 -17.06 10.31 21.06
N CYS A 575 -17.15 9.35 20.12
CA CYS A 575 -16.39 8.10 20.10
C CYS A 575 -15.50 7.98 18.85
N ARG A 576 -15.46 9.02 18.01
CA ARG A 576 -14.74 9.02 16.73
C ARG A 576 -13.23 9.04 16.96
N PHE A 577 -12.49 8.51 15.99
CA PHE A 577 -11.05 8.67 15.86
C PHE A 577 -10.77 10.13 15.49
N VAL A 578 -10.66 10.99 16.52
CA VAL A 578 -10.41 12.43 16.36
C VAL A 578 -9.17 12.63 15.49
N GLY A 579 -9.31 13.44 14.44
CA GLY A 579 -8.25 13.74 13.46
C GLY A 579 -8.23 12.89 12.19
N VAL A 580 -9.05 11.84 12.06
CA VAL A 580 -9.07 10.97 10.87
C VAL A 580 -9.81 11.56 9.67
N ASP A 581 -10.87 12.33 9.91
CA ASP A 581 -11.67 12.98 8.86
C ASP A 581 -11.99 14.43 9.22
N GLU A 582 -11.06 15.06 9.93
CA GLU A 582 -11.16 16.41 10.45
C GLU A 582 -9.95 17.21 10.00
N ALA A 583 -10.20 18.45 9.60
CA ALA A 583 -9.14 19.40 9.35
C ALA A 583 -8.99 20.34 10.56
N PHE A 584 -7.76 20.71 10.86
CA PHE A 584 -7.41 21.63 11.93
C PHE A 584 -6.81 22.90 11.33
N ALA A 585 -7.04 24.03 12.01
CA ALA A 585 -6.25 25.23 11.76
C ALA A 585 -4.79 24.96 12.18
N VAL A 586 -3.81 25.41 11.40
CA VAL A 586 -2.38 25.23 11.71
C VAL A 586 -2.06 25.77 13.12
N GLU A 587 -2.66 26.89 13.49
CA GLU A 587 -2.44 27.57 14.77
C GLU A 587 -2.95 26.76 15.98
N ALA A 588 -3.92 25.87 15.74
CA ALA A 588 -4.46 24.98 16.77
C ALA A 588 -3.55 23.77 17.06
N LEU A 589 -2.49 23.60 16.28
CA LEU A 589 -1.58 22.47 16.35
C LEU A 589 -0.13 22.95 16.58
N PRO A 590 0.25 23.31 17.82
CA PRO A 590 1.59 23.81 18.11
C PRO A 590 2.71 22.81 17.78
N PHE A 591 2.36 21.52 17.68
CA PHE A 591 3.25 20.41 17.33
C PHE A 591 3.21 20.02 15.84
N ALA A 592 2.35 20.66 15.05
CA ALA A 592 2.27 20.50 13.60
C ALA A 592 2.98 21.67 12.92
N THR A 593 4.25 21.50 12.58
CA THR A 593 4.96 22.54 11.83
C THR A 593 4.55 22.51 10.36
N VAL A 594 3.47 23.22 10.00
CA VAL A 594 3.26 23.63 8.61
C VAL A 594 3.88 25.00 8.46
N VAL A 595 5.15 25.05 8.06
CA VAL A 595 5.74 26.29 7.56
C VAL A 595 5.50 26.30 6.06
N PRO A 596 4.64 27.19 5.53
CA PRO A 596 4.54 27.39 4.10
C PRO A 596 5.95 27.73 3.58
N ASP A 597 6.54 26.83 2.81
CA ASP A 597 7.86 27.05 2.23
C ASP A 597 7.70 27.98 1.02
N GLU A 598 8.49 29.06 0.93
CA GLU A 598 8.36 30.06 -0.14
C GLU A 598 8.45 29.43 -1.54
N MET A 599 9.27 28.39 -1.71
CA MET A 599 9.38 27.66 -2.99
C MET A 599 8.14 26.80 -3.23
N ALA A 600 7.61 26.15 -2.18
CA ALA A 600 6.37 25.38 -2.27
C ALA A 600 5.16 26.27 -2.60
N VAL A 601 5.12 27.48 -2.04
CA VAL A 601 4.10 28.49 -2.32
C VAL A 601 4.25 29.02 -3.75
N ALA A 602 5.45 29.39 -4.18
CA ALA A 602 5.72 29.87 -5.53
C ALA A 602 5.41 28.81 -6.61
N ALA A 603 5.63 27.53 -6.31
CA ALA A 603 5.34 26.42 -7.21
C ALA A 603 3.86 25.99 -7.20
N SER A 604 3.07 26.48 -6.25
CA SER A 604 1.65 26.17 -6.18
C SER A 604 0.90 26.78 -7.36
N LYS A 605 0.11 25.96 -8.06
CA LYS A 605 -0.80 26.41 -9.12
C LYS A 605 -2.04 27.12 -8.58
N THR A 606 -2.29 27.02 -7.28
CA THR A 606 -3.40 27.67 -6.58
C THR A 606 -2.88 28.68 -5.56
N PRO A 607 -3.57 29.80 -5.35
CA PRO A 607 -3.24 30.73 -4.27
C PRO A 607 -3.26 29.98 -2.93
N VAL A 608 -2.30 30.28 -2.05
CA VAL A 608 -2.33 29.78 -0.67
C VAL A 608 -3.55 30.43 0.01
N PRO A 609 -4.48 29.64 0.58
CA PRO A 609 -5.60 30.19 1.31
C PRO A 609 -5.14 30.99 2.54
N ASP A 610 -5.90 32.00 2.93
CA ASP A 610 -5.63 32.81 4.13
C ASP A 610 -5.61 31.97 5.43
N ALA A 611 -6.31 30.83 5.43
CA ALA A 611 -6.27 29.84 6.50
C ALA A 611 -6.00 28.45 5.91
N VAL A 612 -4.86 27.85 6.26
CA VAL A 612 -4.50 26.50 5.80
C VAL A 612 -5.13 25.47 6.72
N ALA A 613 -5.97 24.60 6.16
CA ALA A 613 -6.56 23.48 6.88
C ALA A 613 -5.63 22.26 6.78
N VAL A 614 -5.31 21.65 7.92
CA VAL A 614 -4.36 20.54 8.06
C VAL A 614 -5.08 19.26 8.44
N TYR A 615 -4.80 18.18 7.72
CA TYR A 615 -5.23 16.83 8.09
C TYR A 615 -4.06 16.08 8.73
N LEU A 616 -4.33 15.29 9.75
CA LEU A 616 -3.30 14.57 10.51
C LEU A 616 -3.38 13.08 10.26
N ALA A 617 -2.23 12.43 10.13
CA ALA A 617 -2.15 10.99 10.28
C ALA A 617 -2.21 10.66 11.79
N VAL A 618 -3.28 9.97 12.20
CA VAL A 618 -3.53 9.52 13.58
C VAL A 618 -4.03 8.08 13.59
N ILE A 619 -4.35 7.53 14.76
CA ILE A 619 -4.92 6.17 14.85
C ILE A 619 -6.21 6.12 14.02
N GLY A 620 -6.32 5.13 13.15
CA GLY A 620 -7.49 4.96 12.30
C GLY A 620 -7.42 5.72 10.97
N THR A 621 -6.44 6.60 10.74
CA THR A 621 -6.27 7.27 9.44
C THR A 621 -5.88 6.22 8.39
N PRO A 622 -6.66 6.03 7.32
CA PRO A 622 -6.32 5.03 6.32
C PRO A 622 -5.01 5.36 5.59
N GLY A 623 -4.14 4.37 5.33
CA GLY A 623 -2.80 4.63 4.76
C GLY A 623 -2.81 5.27 3.36
N MET A 624 -3.91 5.09 2.62
CA MET A 624 -4.17 5.70 1.32
C MET A 624 -4.74 7.12 1.37
N ASP A 625 -5.09 7.65 2.55
CA ASP A 625 -5.51 9.05 2.66
C ASP A 625 -4.33 9.96 2.29
N THR A 626 -4.52 10.77 1.26
CA THR A 626 -3.49 11.67 0.76
C THR A 626 -3.65 13.10 1.29
N ARG A 627 -4.76 13.41 1.97
CA ARG A 627 -5.01 14.73 2.57
C ARG A 627 -4.07 15.03 3.72
N VAL A 628 -3.60 13.98 4.41
CA VAL A 628 -2.62 14.07 5.50
C VAL A 628 -1.20 14.42 5.05
N ARG A 629 -0.98 14.56 3.74
CA ARG A 629 0.23 15.19 3.22
C ARG A 629 0.10 16.69 3.43
N LEU A 630 0.97 17.25 4.27
CA LEU A 630 0.96 18.68 4.58
C LEU A 630 1.15 19.50 3.30
N ALA A 631 0.05 20.09 2.82
CA ALA A 631 0.06 20.98 1.67
C ALA A 631 1.01 22.16 1.94
N TYR A 632 1.72 22.61 0.90
CA TYR A 632 2.68 23.72 0.98
C TYR A 632 3.90 23.48 1.89
N SER A 633 4.08 22.27 2.42
CA SER A 633 5.33 21.90 3.09
C SER A 633 6.44 21.66 2.08
N ARG A 634 7.68 21.94 2.50
CA ARG A 634 8.89 21.63 1.72
C ARG A 634 8.95 20.16 1.31
N HIS A 635 8.64 19.24 2.23
CA HIS A 635 8.60 17.80 1.98
C HIS A 635 7.62 17.42 0.88
N GLN A 636 6.41 18.00 0.89
CA GLN A 636 5.42 17.74 -0.15
C GLN A 636 5.84 18.33 -1.50
N PHE A 637 6.48 19.50 -1.50
CA PHE A 637 7.05 20.10 -2.70
C PHE A 637 8.15 19.23 -3.32
N LEU A 638 9.10 18.76 -2.50
CA LEU A 638 10.19 17.88 -2.93
C LEU A 638 9.64 16.57 -3.53
N LEU A 639 8.60 15.99 -2.93
CA LEU A 639 7.99 14.78 -3.47
C LEU A 639 7.20 15.01 -4.77
N GLY A 640 6.67 16.21 -5.03
CA GLY A 640 6.08 16.63 -6.31
C GLY A 640 5.41 15.53 -7.15
N ASN A 641 5.86 15.39 -8.42
CA ASN A 641 5.37 14.41 -9.40
C ASN A 641 5.98 12.99 -9.27
N THR A 642 6.62 12.64 -8.14
CA THR A 642 7.16 11.27 -7.92
C THR A 642 6.07 10.19 -7.85
N LYS A 643 4.80 10.55 -8.02
CA LYS A 643 3.68 9.62 -8.30
C LYS A 643 4.02 8.60 -9.40
N SER A 644 4.83 8.97 -10.40
CA SER A 644 5.29 8.05 -11.45
C SER A 644 6.29 6.99 -10.93
N ALA A 645 7.14 7.32 -9.95
CA ALA A 645 8.07 6.40 -9.30
C ALA A 645 7.34 5.39 -8.39
N ALA A 646 6.32 5.85 -7.65
CA ALA A 646 5.48 4.99 -6.81
C ALA A 646 4.64 4.00 -7.64
N MET A 647 4.11 4.44 -8.79
CA MET A 647 3.39 3.58 -9.73
C MET A 647 4.30 2.52 -10.34
N ARG A 648 5.57 2.88 -10.64
CA ARG A 648 6.53 1.98 -11.30
C ARG A 648 7.22 0.98 -10.39
N TYR A 649 7.40 1.26 -9.11
CA TYR A 649 7.82 0.24 -8.14
C TYR A 649 6.91 -1.01 -8.20
N MET A 650 5.62 -0.82 -8.50
CA MET A 650 4.65 -1.91 -8.63
C MET A 650 4.69 -2.59 -10.01
N THR A 651 5.19 -1.89 -11.03
CA THR A 651 5.28 -2.40 -12.40
C THR A 651 6.70 -2.73 -12.84
N SER A 652 7.72 -2.81 -11.96
CA SER A 652 9.11 -3.06 -12.39
C SER A 652 9.34 -4.45 -13.03
N ARG A 653 8.31 -5.30 -13.08
CA ARG A 653 8.21 -6.51 -13.92
C ARG A 653 7.77 -6.24 -15.38
N SER A 654 7.30 -5.03 -15.71
CA SER A 654 6.52 -4.74 -16.93
C SER A 654 7.33 -4.74 -18.22
N GLY A 655 8.63 -4.44 -18.19
CA GLY A 655 9.45 -4.45 -19.41
C GLY A 655 9.57 -5.84 -20.04
N PHE A 656 9.60 -6.89 -19.21
CA PHE A 656 9.63 -8.29 -19.65
C PHE A 656 8.23 -8.82 -20.00
N GLU A 657 7.20 -8.39 -19.26
CA GLU A 657 5.80 -8.73 -19.55
C GLU A 657 5.33 -8.08 -20.86
N GLU A 658 5.60 -6.80 -21.12
CA GLU A 658 5.28 -6.14 -22.40
C GLU A 658 6.01 -6.79 -23.58
N ALA A 659 7.24 -7.28 -23.39
CA ALA A 659 7.96 -8.05 -24.40
C ALA A 659 7.34 -9.45 -24.62
N LYS A 660 6.80 -10.09 -23.59
CA LYS A 660 6.00 -11.33 -23.70
C LYS A 660 4.69 -11.12 -24.48
N TYR A 661 4.04 -9.96 -24.32
CA TYR A 661 2.72 -9.69 -24.90
C TYR A 661 2.75 -8.98 -26.26
N GLY A 662 3.84 -8.26 -26.58
CA GLY A 662 4.00 -7.51 -27.84
C GLY A 662 4.30 -8.36 -29.08
N THR A 663 4.67 -9.63 -28.90
CA THR A 663 4.66 -10.64 -29.97
C THR A 663 3.31 -11.35 -29.96
N MET A 664 2.47 -11.07 -30.96
CA MET A 664 1.10 -11.62 -31.09
C MET A 664 0.97 -13.08 -30.66
N GLY A 665 0.06 -13.35 -29.72
CA GLY A 665 -0.67 -14.61 -29.59
C GLY A 665 0.16 -15.90 -29.54
N GLY A 666 0.85 -16.14 -28.43
CA GLY A 666 1.39 -17.47 -28.12
C GLY A 666 2.05 -17.49 -26.74
N SER A 667 1.56 -18.33 -25.82
CA SER A 667 2.24 -18.62 -24.56
C SER A 667 3.69 -19.03 -24.85
N MET A 668 4.69 -18.31 -24.33
CA MET A 668 6.12 -18.64 -24.51
C MET A 668 6.49 -19.17 -25.93
N GLY A 669 6.08 -18.45 -26.97
CA GLY A 669 6.29 -18.83 -28.37
C GLY A 669 7.72 -18.62 -28.91
N ILE A 670 8.78 -18.79 -28.11
CA ILE A 670 10.15 -18.92 -28.64
C ILE A 670 10.57 -20.41 -28.68
N PHE A 671 9.95 -21.30 -27.89
CA PHE A 671 10.39 -22.70 -27.76
C PHE A 671 9.22 -23.70 -27.75
N GLY A 672 8.53 -23.81 -28.89
CA GLY A 672 7.65 -24.94 -29.16
C GLY A 672 8.43 -26.09 -29.80
N CYS A 673 8.92 -27.04 -29.00
CA CYS A 673 9.37 -28.33 -29.50
C CYS A 673 8.27 -29.38 -29.23
N ASP A 674 7.32 -29.53 -30.16
CA ASP A 674 6.51 -30.74 -30.25
C ASP A 674 7.39 -31.87 -30.80
N ALA A 675 8.00 -32.65 -29.89
CA ALA A 675 8.55 -33.96 -30.23
C ALA A 675 7.41 -34.99 -30.27
N GLY A 676 6.55 -34.88 -31.28
CA GLY A 676 5.57 -35.92 -31.62
C GLY A 676 6.19 -36.91 -32.60
N MET A 677 6.70 -38.04 -32.10
CA MET A 677 7.04 -39.20 -32.93
C MET A 677 5.83 -39.63 -33.76
N SER A 678 5.88 -39.38 -35.07
CA SER A 678 4.91 -39.89 -36.04
C SER A 678 5.16 -41.39 -36.26
N MET A 679 4.43 -42.25 -35.54
CA MET A 679 4.26 -43.64 -35.98
C MET A 679 3.36 -43.65 -37.22
N MET A 680 3.95 -44.01 -38.37
CA MET A 680 3.22 -44.34 -39.58
C MET A 680 2.36 -45.58 -39.36
N THR A 681 1.05 -45.45 -39.52
CA THR A 681 0.15 -46.58 -39.82
C THR A 681 -0.49 -46.32 -41.18
N ALA A 682 -0.22 -47.22 -42.13
CA ALA A 682 -0.76 -47.23 -43.48
C ALA A 682 -2.30 -47.39 -43.50
N PRO A 683 -3.01 -46.89 -44.53
CA PRO A 683 -4.45 -47.08 -44.66
C PRO A 683 -4.78 -48.49 -45.18
N PRO A 684 -5.95 -49.07 -44.80
CA PRO A 684 -6.42 -50.31 -45.41
C PRO A 684 -7.00 -50.05 -46.82
N PRO A 685 -7.02 -51.05 -47.71
CA PRO A 685 -7.50 -50.90 -49.06
C PRO A 685 -9.03 -50.83 -49.09
N MET A 686 -9.56 -50.00 -49.99
CA MET A 686 -10.97 -50.02 -50.36
C MET A 686 -11.31 -51.33 -51.09
N GLY A 687 -12.38 -51.98 -50.61
CA GLY A 687 -13.22 -52.93 -51.33
C GLY A 687 -14.67 -52.61 -50.98
#